data_AF-A0A533XIP7-F1
#
_entry.id   AF-A0A533XIP7-F1
#
_cell.length_a   1.000
_cell.length_b   1.000
_cell.length_c   1.000
_cell.angle_alpha   90.00
_cell.angle_beta   90.00
_cell.angle_gamma   90.00
#
_symmetry.space_group_name_H-M   'P 1'
#
loop_
_entity.id
_entity.type
_entity.pdbx_description
1 polymer ?
#
loop_
_entity_poly.entity_id
_entity_poly.type
_entity_poly.pdbx_seq_one_letter_code
_entity_poly.pdbx_strand_id
1 'polypeptide(L)'
;MQVRAGRQREGMVPPLEFPYNICTPGMRTVMPRTRANTPRLSANAMTVLRRRYLAKSASGNPVETPAQMFRRVADNIAEAEHLYTASATGRAGSGRAGRLSVAEAFSRMMSRLEFLPNSPTLMNAGRDLQQLSACFVLPVEDSLESIFDTVKHQALIHQSGGGTGFAFSHLRPQNDRVSSTSGIASGPVSFMRIFNTATDVIKQGGTRRGANMGILRVDHPDILEFIAVKQDPKEMTNFNLSVGITDAFMSALERQRDYALVNPRTGRAVSRVRASVVFDRIVEAAWNTGEPGVIFLDTINAQQPTLQIGRIEATNPCVTAETWVQTEKGPRQVRDLIGIQFVAQVNGKPYVTGYEGFFHTGTKPVLILRTVEGYMLRLTSNHRIRRVIRKTRYSLEGEWCQAGDLRCGDEVLLNDHRAHPTWSGSHSFEEGYLLGLLVGDGVLKKEKAVLSVWQVAGVGVGAVMSEALRCAQTLPHRQDFKGWQNVASRGESRLALASLRDLAIEYGMEPGNKIISFQVEQGSSDFYRGFLRAFFDTDGSVQGGFAKGISIRLAQSDLARLQSVQRMLLRLGIVSTIYMNRRREGTRLLPDGKGGRKEYSTCPQHWVFRLDEGGQAFSPPGCLSPAPQPGALSRPC
;
A
#
# COMPACT_ATOMS: atom_id res chain seq x y z
N MET A 1 -67.26 -40.41 -2.20
CA MET A 1 -67.48 -39.17 -1.43
C MET A 1 -66.29 -38.26 -1.67
N GLN A 2 -66.47 -37.13 -2.38
CA GLN A 2 -65.43 -36.11 -2.58
C GLN A 2 -64.94 -35.55 -1.24
N VAL A 3 -63.68 -35.10 -1.12
CA VAL A 3 -63.25 -33.78 -0.59
C VAL A 3 -61.72 -33.60 -0.70
N ARG A 4 -61.35 -32.60 -1.52
CA ARG A 4 -60.28 -31.56 -1.50
C ARG A 4 -58.85 -31.78 -0.96
N ALA A 5 -57.93 -31.25 -1.77
CA ALA A 5 -56.54 -30.89 -1.50
C ALA A 5 -56.38 -29.78 -0.42
N GLY A 6 -55.27 -29.84 0.32
CA GLY A 6 -54.81 -28.80 1.24
C GLY A 6 -53.31 -28.52 1.07
N ARG A 7 -52.98 -27.31 0.63
CA ARG A 7 -51.64 -26.71 0.68
C ARG A 7 -51.27 -26.42 2.14
N GLN A 8 -50.05 -26.74 2.58
CA GLN A 8 -49.46 -26.09 3.75
C GLN A 8 -48.43 -25.05 3.30
N ARG A 9 -48.58 -23.86 3.89
CA ARG A 9 -47.83 -22.63 3.63
C ARG A 9 -46.54 -22.63 4.43
N GLU A 10 -45.48 -22.17 3.78
CA GLU A 10 -44.23 -21.74 4.43
C GLU A 10 -44.54 -20.62 5.43
N GLY A 11 -44.05 -20.79 6.66
CA GLY A 11 -44.18 -19.82 7.74
C GLY A 11 -43.30 -18.60 7.49
N MET A 12 -43.96 -17.49 7.17
CA MET A 12 -43.37 -16.16 7.17
C MET A 12 -43.04 -15.77 8.62
N VAL A 13 -41.75 -15.65 8.95
CA VAL A 13 -41.31 -15.03 10.21
C VAL A 13 -41.63 -13.53 10.10
N PRO A 14 -42.40 -12.94 11.04
CA PRO A 14 -42.77 -11.54 10.96
C PRO A 14 -41.57 -10.62 11.22
N PRO A 15 -41.56 -9.40 10.65
CA PRO A 15 -40.47 -8.45 10.86
C PRO A 15 -40.42 -8.02 12.34
N LEU A 16 -39.20 -8.03 12.90
CA LEU A 16 -38.92 -7.39 14.19
C LEU A 16 -39.15 -5.88 14.05
N GLU A 17 -40.31 -5.41 14.48
CA GLU A 17 -40.60 -3.99 14.69
C GLU A 17 -39.71 -3.46 15.82
N PHE A 18 -38.73 -2.62 15.49
CA PHE A 18 -38.05 -1.81 16.49
C PHE A 18 -38.93 -0.59 16.80
N PRO A 19 -39.30 -0.34 18.07
CA PRO A 19 -40.06 0.85 18.42
C PRO A 19 -39.16 2.08 18.24
N TYR A 20 -39.46 2.89 17.23
CA TYR A 20 -38.92 4.24 17.09
C TYR A 20 -39.47 5.11 18.23
N ASN A 21 -38.78 5.14 19.36
CA ASN A 21 -38.95 6.21 20.33
C ASN A 21 -38.25 7.46 19.82
N ILE A 22 -39.06 8.41 19.35
CA ILE A 22 -38.67 9.78 19.05
C ILE A 22 -38.23 10.45 20.36
N CYS A 23 -36.93 10.42 20.65
CA CYS A 23 -36.36 11.28 21.69
C CYS A 23 -36.12 12.68 21.12
N THR A 24 -36.81 13.66 21.70
CA THR A 24 -36.59 15.10 21.53
C THR A 24 -35.14 15.51 21.88
N PRO A 25 -34.61 16.60 21.29
CA PRO A 25 -33.21 16.99 21.46
C PRO A 25 -32.98 17.68 22.80
N GLY A 26 -32.74 16.89 23.85
CA GLY A 26 -32.22 17.37 25.12
C GLY A 26 -30.69 17.46 25.06
N MET A 27 -30.15 18.67 25.20
CA MET A 27 -28.72 18.95 25.43
C MET A 27 -28.16 18.00 26.50
N ARG A 28 -27.37 17.00 26.10
CA ARG A 28 -26.59 16.18 27.04
C ARG A 28 -25.33 16.95 27.45
N THR A 29 -25.22 17.15 28.75
CA THR A 29 -24.13 17.84 29.45
C THR A 29 -22.79 17.16 29.18
N VAL A 30 -21.86 17.91 28.59
CA VAL A 30 -20.48 17.49 28.31
C VAL A 30 -19.70 17.45 29.64
N MET A 31 -19.27 16.26 30.09
CA MET A 31 -18.35 16.13 31.22
C MET A 31 -16.94 16.69 30.90
N PRO A 32 -16.14 17.10 31.90
CA PRO A 32 -14.95 17.90 31.69
C PRO A 32 -13.84 17.14 30.94
N ARG A 33 -13.23 17.84 29.98
CA ARG A 33 -12.20 17.36 29.06
C ARG A 33 -10.87 17.09 29.76
N THR A 34 -10.43 15.84 29.80
CA THR A 34 -8.99 15.55 29.93
C THR A 34 -8.29 15.91 28.62
N ARG A 35 -7.24 16.75 28.68
CA ARG A 35 -6.39 17.17 27.54
C ARG A 35 -5.66 16.01 26.81
N ALA A 36 -5.89 14.76 27.19
CA ALA A 36 -5.03 13.62 26.88
C ALA A 36 -5.33 12.90 25.54
N ASN A 37 -6.45 13.18 24.86
CA ASN A 37 -6.91 12.40 23.71
C ASN A 37 -7.06 13.19 22.39
N THR A 38 -6.49 14.38 22.27
CA THR A 38 -6.50 15.12 21.00
C THR A 38 -5.57 14.44 20.00
N PRO A 39 -6.07 13.96 18.85
CA PRO A 39 -5.25 13.24 17.89
C PRO A 39 -4.27 14.18 17.19
N ARG A 40 -3.01 13.75 17.07
CA ARG A 40 -1.99 14.48 16.29
C ARG A 40 -2.11 14.07 14.83
N LEU A 41 -2.80 14.87 14.03
CA LEU A 41 -3.11 14.59 12.64
C LEU A 41 -2.39 15.57 11.72
N SER A 42 -1.87 15.07 10.58
CA SER A 42 -1.26 15.92 9.56
C SER A 42 -2.29 16.83 8.89
N ALA A 43 -1.83 17.92 8.26
CA ALA A 43 -2.70 18.81 7.49
C ALA A 43 -3.42 18.07 6.34
N ASN A 44 -2.77 17.07 5.74
CA ASN A 44 -3.38 16.20 4.72
C ASN A 44 -4.51 15.36 5.31
N ALA A 45 -4.27 14.71 6.45
CA ALA A 45 -5.31 13.95 7.15
C ALA A 45 -6.49 14.84 7.52
N MET A 46 -6.24 16.07 8.01
CA MET A 46 -7.29 17.03 8.32
C MET A 46 -8.11 17.42 7.08
N THR A 47 -7.46 17.61 5.92
CA THR A 47 -8.16 17.89 4.65
C THR A 47 -9.07 16.74 4.23
N VAL A 48 -8.56 15.51 4.30
CA VAL A 48 -9.34 14.30 3.97
C VAL A 48 -10.52 14.14 4.94
N LEU A 49 -10.29 14.31 6.24
CA LEU A 49 -11.32 14.22 7.27
C LEU A 49 -12.44 15.25 7.07
N ARG A 50 -12.10 16.53 6.84
CA ARG A 50 -13.08 17.58 6.55
C ARG A 50 -13.88 17.30 5.29
N ARG A 51 -13.24 16.76 4.26
CA ARG A 51 -13.93 16.46 3.00
C ARG A 51 -14.87 15.27 3.11
N ARG A 52 -14.51 14.22 3.86
CA ARG A 52 -15.17 12.90 3.74
C ARG A 52 -15.62 12.22 5.03
N TYR A 53 -15.11 12.58 6.20
CA TYR A 53 -15.34 11.79 7.42
C TYR A 53 -16.07 12.56 8.52
N LEU A 54 -15.75 13.84 8.68
CA LEU A 54 -16.37 14.68 9.70
C LEU A 54 -17.84 14.93 9.33
N ALA A 55 -18.72 14.87 10.33
CA ALA A 55 -20.11 15.24 10.14
C ALA A 55 -20.23 16.67 9.60
N LYS A 56 -21.20 16.90 8.71
CA LYS A 56 -21.43 18.18 8.02
C LYS A 56 -22.82 18.72 8.30
N SER A 57 -22.96 20.04 8.31
CA SER A 57 -24.26 20.73 8.30
C SER A 57 -25.00 20.51 6.98
N ALA A 58 -26.28 20.92 6.91
CA ALA A 58 -27.05 20.95 5.67
C ALA A 58 -26.40 21.82 4.57
N SER A 59 -25.63 22.84 4.96
CA SER A 59 -24.83 23.67 4.06
C SER A 59 -23.48 23.05 3.66
N GLY A 60 -23.19 21.82 4.09
CA GLY A 60 -21.98 21.06 3.71
C GLY A 60 -20.73 21.38 4.52
N ASN A 61 -20.81 22.21 5.55
CA ASN A 61 -19.66 22.61 6.36
C ASN A 61 -19.40 21.60 7.50
N PRO A 62 -18.14 21.21 7.78
CA PRO A 62 -17.83 20.32 8.90
C PRO A 62 -18.26 20.91 10.25
N VAL A 63 -19.06 20.16 11.01
CA VAL A 63 -19.54 20.53 12.36
C VAL A 63 -18.90 19.69 13.46
N GLU A 64 -18.02 18.77 13.08
CA GLU A 64 -17.37 17.82 13.97
C GLU A 64 -15.84 17.96 13.85
N THR A 65 -15.11 17.85 14.96
CA THR A 65 -13.65 17.76 14.98
C THR A 65 -13.18 16.30 14.95
N PRO A 66 -11.93 15.99 14.55
CA PRO A 66 -11.45 14.60 14.55
C PRO A 66 -11.50 13.91 15.92
N ALA A 67 -11.24 14.65 17.00
CA ALA A 67 -11.39 14.11 18.35
C ALA A 67 -12.85 13.74 18.66
N GLN A 68 -13.81 14.58 18.24
CA GLN A 68 -15.24 14.28 18.38
C GLN A 68 -15.67 13.10 17.51
N MET A 69 -15.15 12.99 16.28
CA MET A 69 -15.38 11.84 15.41
C MET A 69 -14.90 10.54 16.05
N PHE A 70 -13.65 10.49 16.52
CA PHE A 70 -13.13 9.30 17.20
C PHE A 70 -13.92 8.97 18.46
N ARG A 71 -14.38 9.99 19.21
CA ARG A 71 -15.23 9.76 20.36
C ARG A 71 -16.60 9.20 19.97
N ARG A 72 -17.26 9.78 18.97
CA ARG A 72 -18.53 9.29 18.41
C ARG A 72 -18.43 7.83 17.98
N VAL A 73 -17.39 7.50 17.21
CA VAL A 73 -17.16 6.12 16.74
C VAL A 73 -16.96 5.19 17.94
N ALA A 74 -16.11 5.56 18.89
CA ALA A 74 -15.83 4.73 20.06
C ALA A 74 -17.08 4.51 20.93
N ASP A 75 -17.85 5.57 21.17
CA ASP A 75 -19.09 5.51 21.96
C ASP A 75 -20.15 4.64 21.30
N ASN A 76 -20.28 4.73 19.98
CA ASN A 76 -21.23 3.94 19.20
C ASN A 76 -20.84 2.46 19.17
N ILE A 77 -19.57 2.12 18.94
CA ILE A 77 -19.13 0.71 18.94
C ILE A 77 -19.25 0.10 20.34
N ALA A 78 -18.92 0.85 21.39
CA ALA A 78 -19.03 0.37 22.77
C ALA A 78 -20.50 0.13 23.21
N GLU A 79 -21.51 0.54 22.45
CA GLU A 79 -22.91 0.16 22.72
C GLU A 79 -23.13 -1.34 22.64
N ALA A 80 -22.34 -2.06 21.84
CA ALA A 80 -22.41 -3.51 21.74
C ALA A 80 -22.16 -4.21 23.09
N GLU A 81 -21.46 -3.57 24.04
CA GLU A 81 -21.23 -4.11 25.38
C GLU A 81 -22.54 -4.44 26.11
N HIS A 82 -23.64 -3.71 25.82
CA HIS A 82 -24.97 -3.99 26.38
C HIS A 82 -25.47 -5.41 26.09
N LEU A 83 -24.95 -6.08 25.06
CA LEU A 83 -25.32 -7.45 24.70
C LEU A 83 -24.61 -8.50 25.58
N TYR A 84 -23.49 -8.13 26.21
CA TYR A 84 -22.60 -9.05 26.94
C TYR A 84 -22.61 -8.82 28.45
N THR A 85 -23.40 -7.86 28.94
CA THR A 85 -23.46 -7.45 30.35
C THR A 85 -24.13 -8.47 31.29
N ALA A 86 -24.68 -9.58 30.79
CA ALA A 86 -25.47 -10.50 31.63
C ALA A 86 -24.99 -11.97 31.72
N SER A 87 -24.12 -12.50 30.84
CA SER A 87 -24.05 -13.98 30.70
C SER A 87 -22.71 -14.70 30.79
N ALA A 88 -21.54 -14.05 30.89
CA ALA A 88 -20.28 -14.81 30.68
C ALA A 88 -19.25 -14.88 31.81
N THR A 89 -19.24 -14.01 32.84
CA THR A 89 -18.08 -14.00 33.76
C THR A 89 -18.35 -13.84 35.26
N GLY A 90 -19.60 -13.75 35.72
CA GLY A 90 -19.88 -13.63 37.17
C GLY A 90 -19.23 -12.41 37.86
N ARG A 91 -18.60 -11.50 37.10
CA ARG A 91 -18.07 -10.24 37.61
C ARG A 91 -19.17 -9.19 37.51
N ALA A 92 -19.83 -8.94 38.64
CA ALA A 92 -20.65 -7.75 38.84
C ALA A 92 -19.79 -6.51 38.54
N GLY A 93 -19.99 -5.91 37.37
CA GLY A 93 -19.22 -4.73 36.94
C GLY A 93 -19.45 -4.30 35.48
N SER A 94 -20.01 -5.15 34.63
CA SER A 94 -20.36 -4.82 33.25
C SER A 94 -21.70 -4.06 33.20
N GLY A 95 -21.72 -2.84 33.74
CA GLY A 95 -22.80 -1.87 33.53
C GLY A 95 -22.31 -0.70 32.69
N ARG A 96 -22.93 0.47 32.86
CA ARG A 96 -22.47 1.75 32.26
C ARG A 96 -20.95 1.99 32.41
N ALA A 97 -20.34 1.54 33.51
CA ALA A 97 -18.91 1.65 33.77
C ALA A 97 -18.04 0.83 32.80
N GLY A 98 -18.43 -0.41 32.47
CA GLY A 98 -17.72 -1.25 31.50
C GLY A 98 -17.76 -0.66 30.09
N ARG A 99 -18.95 -0.23 29.65
CA ARG A 99 -19.12 0.48 28.36
C ARG A 99 -18.24 1.73 28.27
N LEU A 100 -18.22 2.56 29.32
CA LEU A 100 -17.40 3.78 29.32
C LEU A 100 -15.91 3.46 29.25
N SER A 101 -15.46 2.41 29.95
CA SER A 101 -14.08 1.93 29.89
C SER A 101 -13.69 1.46 28.48
N VAL A 102 -14.55 0.69 27.81
CA VAL A 102 -14.33 0.22 26.43
C VAL A 102 -14.32 1.38 25.43
N ALA A 103 -15.26 2.32 25.54
CA ALA A 103 -15.29 3.51 24.70
C ALA A 103 -14.04 4.39 24.87
N GLU A 104 -13.53 4.52 26.09
CA GLU A 104 -12.26 5.21 26.34
C GLU A 104 -11.06 4.50 25.73
N ALA A 105 -11.01 3.17 25.83
CA ALA A 105 -9.95 2.37 25.23
C ALA A 105 -9.94 2.52 23.70
N PHE A 106 -11.09 2.37 23.04
CA PHE A 106 -11.22 2.54 21.59
C PHE A 106 -10.91 3.98 21.15
N SER A 107 -11.42 4.98 21.86
CA SER A 107 -11.12 6.39 21.55
C SER A 107 -9.63 6.67 21.64
N ARG A 108 -8.94 6.12 22.65
CA ARG A 108 -7.49 6.28 22.82
C ARG A 108 -6.70 5.60 21.70
N MET A 109 -7.04 4.35 21.34
CA MET A 109 -6.40 3.62 20.24
C MET A 109 -6.52 4.38 18.91
N MET A 110 -7.71 4.90 18.61
CA MET A 110 -7.94 5.70 17.40
C MET A 110 -7.21 7.05 17.45
N SER A 111 -7.26 7.76 18.59
CA SER A 111 -6.56 9.05 18.72
C SER A 111 -5.04 8.94 18.61
N ARG A 112 -4.48 7.77 18.97
CA ARG A 112 -3.05 7.45 18.84
C ARG A 112 -2.69 6.78 17.51
N LEU A 113 -3.68 6.51 16.65
CA LEU A 113 -3.52 5.81 15.38
C LEU A 113 -2.92 4.40 15.53
N GLU A 114 -3.06 3.79 16.71
CA GLU A 114 -2.69 2.39 16.97
C GLU A 114 -3.62 1.44 16.20
N PHE A 115 -4.89 1.86 16.03
CA PHE A 115 -5.90 1.16 15.26
C PHE A 115 -6.91 2.16 14.68
N LEU A 116 -7.32 1.95 13.44
CA LEU A 116 -8.46 2.63 12.84
C LEU A 116 -9.38 1.60 12.18
N PRO A 117 -10.70 1.69 12.37
CA PRO A 117 -11.63 0.87 11.63
C PRO A 117 -11.71 1.34 10.17
N ASN A 118 -12.42 0.58 9.33
CA ASN A 118 -12.63 0.92 7.93
C ASN A 118 -13.36 2.27 7.76
N SER A 119 -13.36 2.81 6.53
CA SER A 119 -13.94 4.13 6.25
C SER A 119 -15.43 4.24 6.57
N PRO A 120 -16.33 3.30 6.17
CA PRO A 120 -17.74 3.34 6.57
C PRO A 120 -17.95 3.44 8.08
N THR A 121 -17.15 2.74 8.88
CA THR A 121 -17.24 2.84 10.35
C THR A 121 -16.99 4.29 10.82
N LEU A 122 -15.91 4.93 10.33
CA LEU A 122 -15.59 6.31 10.70
C LEU A 122 -16.66 7.31 10.21
N MET A 123 -17.16 7.09 8.99
CA MET A 123 -18.14 7.95 8.34
C MET A 123 -19.52 7.88 8.97
N ASN A 124 -19.97 6.69 9.40
CA ASN A 124 -21.37 6.40 9.69
C ASN A 124 -21.68 6.06 11.14
N ALA A 125 -20.72 5.61 11.96
CA ALA A 125 -21.00 5.22 13.35
C ALA A 125 -21.62 6.37 14.15
N GLY A 126 -22.78 6.17 14.78
CA GLY A 126 -23.46 7.21 15.55
C GLY A 126 -24.15 8.28 14.68
N ARG A 127 -24.40 7.98 13.40
CA ARG A 127 -25.19 8.79 12.45
C ARG A 127 -26.27 7.93 11.81
N ASP A 128 -27.26 8.56 11.18
CA ASP A 128 -28.49 7.89 10.71
C ASP A 128 -28.29 6.62 9.87
N LEU A 129 -27.26 6.55 9.01
CA LEU A 129 -27.05 5.38 8.15
C LEU A 129 -26.54 4.13 8.90
N GLN A 130 -25.79 4.29 10.00
CA GLN A 130 -25.21 3.22 10.85
C GLN A 130 -24.57 1.98 10.16
N GLN A 131 -24.29 2.02 8.85
CA GLN A 131 -23.68 0.92 8.12
C GLN A 131 -22.15 1.02 8.22
N LEU A 132 -21.51 0.08 8.92
CA LEU A 132 -20.09 0.18 9.33
C LEU A 132 -19.12 -0.75 8.58
N SER A 133 -19.63 -1.67 7.77
CA SER A 133 -18.88 -2.65 6.97
C SER A 133 -18.48 -2.08 5.60
N ALA A 134 -17.27 -2.37 5.12
CA ALA A 134 -16.81 -1.90 3.81
C ALA A 134 -17.00 -2.91 2.67
N CYS A 135 -17.21 -4.19 2.98
CA CYS A 135 -17.18 -5.28 2.02
C CYS A 135 -18.48 -6.07 2.08
N PHE A 136 -19.11 -6.25 0.92
CA PHE A 136 -20.34 -7.01 0.77
C PHE A 136 -20.22 -7.95 -0.41
N VAL A 137 -20.78 -9.15 -0.26
CA VAL A 137 -21.02 -10.06 -1.38
C VAL A 137 -22.52 -10.31 -1.42
N LEU A 138 -23.13 -10.11 -2.58
CA LEU A 138 -24.55 -10.34 -2.79
C LEU A 138 -24.75 -11.46 -3.82
N PRO A 139 -25.63 -12.44 -3.54
CA PRO A 139 -26.00 -13.45 -4.53
C PRO A 139 -26.79 -12.81 -5.66
N VAL A 140 -26.68 -13.37 -6.87
CA VAL A 140 -27.46 -12.96 -8.04
C VAL A 140 -28.15 -14.20 -8.59
N GLU A 141 -29.39 -14.45 -8.18
CA GLU A 141 -30.15 -15.62 -8.61
C GLU A 141 -30.76 -15.42 -10.01
N ASP A 142 -31.11 -16.53 -10.67
CA ASP A 142 -31.61 -16.57 -12.05
C ASP A 142 -33.08 -16.13 -12.19
N SER A 143 -33.41 -14.95 -11.67
CA SER A 143 -34.71 -14.29 -11.81
C SER A 143 -34.57 -12.77 -11.92
N LEU A 144 -35.48 -12.13 -12.67
CA LEU A 144 -35.48 -10.65 -12.77
C LEU A 144 -35.67 -10.00 -11.40
N GLU A 145 -36.51 -10.58 -10.55
CA GLU A 145 -36.74 -10.10 -9.19
C GLU A 145 -35.42 -10.08 -8.39
N SER A 146 -34.70 -11.20 -8.34
CA SER A 146 -33.41 -11.27 -7.63
C SER A 146 -32.37 -10.32 -8.24
N ILE A 147 -32.28 -10.25 -9.57
CA ILE A 147 -31.33 -9.34 -10.25
C ILE A 147 -31.58 -7.90 -9.83
N PHE A 148 -32.82 -7.42 -9.93
CA PHE A 148 -33.14 -6.02 -9.63
C PHE A 148 -33.18 -5.72 -8.14
N ASP A 149 -33.56 -6.68 -7.28
CA ASP A 149 -33.38 -6.54 -5.83
C ASP A 149 -31.90 -6.45 -5.45
N THR A 150 -31.04 -7.20 -6.13
CA THR A 150 -29.59 -7.13 -5.90
C THR A 150 -29.02 -5.80 -6.37
N VAL A 151 -29.47 -5.25 -7.50
CA VAL A 151 -29.12 -3.88 -7.94
C VAL A 151 -29.61 -2.84 -6.93
N LYS A 152 -30.82 -3.00 -6.38
CA LYS A 152 -31.34 -2.15 -5.31
C LYS A 152 -30.46 -2.24 -4.05
N HIS A 153 -30.09 -3.44 -3.62
CA HIS A 153 -29.21 -3.64 -2.45
C HIS A 153 -27.82 -3.07 -2.68
N GLN A 154 -27.24 -3.30 -3.86
CA GLN A 154 -26.00 -2.66 -4.29
C GLN A 154 -26.11 -1.14 -4.16
N ALA A 155 -27.22 -0.56 -4.59
CA ALA A 155 -27.42 0.88 -4.52
C ALA A 155 -27.41 1.41 -3.08
N LEU A 156 -28.11 0.73 -2.17
CA LEU A 156 -28.16 1.07 -0.74
C LEU A 156 -26.79 0.89 -0.05
N ILE A 157 -26.05 -0.16 -0.42
CA ILE A 157 -24.69 -0.40 0.09
C ILE A 157 -23.73 0.69 -0.41
N HIS A 158 -23.82 1.07 -1.68
CA HIS A 158 -22.99 2.15 -2.24
C HIS A 158 -23.35 3.51 -1.65
N GLN A 159 -24.64 3.78 -1.40
CA GLN A 159 -25.11 4.99 -0.73
C GLN A 159 -24.45 5.17 0.64
N SER A 160 -24.24 4.07 1.37
CA SER A 160 -23.58 4.05 2.67
C SER A 160 -22.05 3.90 2.63
N GLY A 161 -21.46 3.75 1.43
CA GLY A 161 -20.00 3.74 1.21
C GLY A 161 -19.35 2.35 1.16
N GLY A 162 -20.15 1.27 1.19
CA GLY A 162 -19.67 -0.09 0.99
C GLY A 162 -19.26 -0.37 -0.46
N GLY A 163 -18.40 -1.37 -0.67
CA GLY A 163 -18.13 -1.98 -1.97
C GLY A 163 -18.82 -3.34 -2.08
N THR A 164 -19.15 -3.74 -3.30
CA THR A 164 -19.93 -4.96 -3.54
C THR A 164 -19.16 -5.96 -4.40
N GLY A 165 -19.42 -7.24 -4.19
CA GLY A 165 -18.98 -8.35 -5.02
C GLY A 165 -20.16 -9.22 -5.39
N PHE A 166 -20.12 -9.79 -6.59
CA PHE A 166 -21.22 -10.56 -7.15
C PHE A 166 -20.69 -11.83 -7.80
N ALA A 167 -21.38 -12.93 -7.55
CA ALA A 167 -21.26 -14.16 -8.32
C ALA A 167 -22.36 -14.20 -9.36
N PHE A 168 -22.01 -14.04 -10.64
CA PHE A 168 -22.98 -14.05 -11.75
C PHE A 168 -23.19 -15.46 -12.34
N SER A 169 -22.65 -16.49 -11.68
CA SER A 169 -22.59 -17.85 -12.23
C SER A 169 -23.90 -18.62 -12.14
N HIS A 170 -24.87 -18.13 -11.36
CA HIS A 170 -26.20 -18.74 -11.26
C HIS A 170 -27.11 -18.31 -12.41
N LEU A 171 -26.83 -17.17 -13.05
CA LEU A 171 -27.63 -16.67 -14.17
C LEU A 171 -27.53 -17.61 -15.37
N ARG A 172 -28.67 -17.89 -16.02
CA ARG A 172 -28.67 -18.71 -17.23
C ARG A 172 -27.88 -18.03 -18.36
N PRO A 173 -27.28 -18.81 -19.28
CA PRO A 173 -26.47 -18.26 -20.33
C PRO A 173 -27.29 -17.51 -21.38
N GLN A 174 -26.61 -16.71 -22.21
CA GLN A 174 -27.19 -16.03 -23.35
C GLN A 174 -27.88 -17.05 -24.27
N ASN A 175 -29.04 -16.67 -24.80
CA ASN A 175 -29.90 -17.48 -25.65
C ASN A 175 -30.58 -18.70 -24.98
N ASP A 176 -30.46 -18.90 -23.66
CA ASP A 176 -31.27 -19.90 -22.95
C ASP A 176 -32.76 -19.49 -22.91
N ARG A 177 -33.65 -20.48 -22.81
CA ARG A 177 -35.10 -20.28 -22.87
C ARG A 177 -35.62 -19.56 -21.62
N VAL A 178 -36.51 -18.59 -21.81
CA VAL A 178 -37.27 -17.93 -20.74
C VAL A 178 -38.71 -18.45 -20.75
N SER A 179 -39.06 -19.31 -19.80
CA SER A 179 -40.35 -20.02 -19.77
C SER A 179 -41.57 -19.11 -19.61
N SER A 180 -41.42 -17.96 -18.95
CA SER A 180 -42.51 -17.02 -18.66
C SER A 180 -42.91 -16.16 -19.86
N THR A 181 -41.98 -15.87 -20.77
CA THR A 181 -42.20 -14.95 -21.91
C THR A 181 -42.00 -15.60 -23.28
N SER A 182 -41.63 -16.89 -23.32
CA SER A 182 -41.20 -17.60 -24.54
C SER A 182 -40.03 -16.94 -25.28
N GLY A 183 -39.31 -16.02 -24.63
CA GLY A 183 -38.16 -15.32 -25.18
C GLY A 183 -36.82 -16.02 -24.90
N ILE A 184 -35.75 -15.35 -25.32
CA ILE A 184 -34.36 -15.76 -25.11
C ILE A 184 -33.70 -14.89 -24.03
N ALA A 185 -32.81 -15.48 -23.23
CA ALA A 185 -32.09 -14.79 -22.17
C ALA A 185 -30.91 -13.96 -22.71
N SER A 186 -30.62 -12.83 -22.06
CA SER A 186 -29.52 -11.94 -22.45
C SER A 186 -28.15 -12.36 -21.91
N GLY A 187 -28.08 -13.31 -20.98
CA GLY A 187 -26.84 -13.77 -20.34
C GLY A 187 -26.32 -12.86 -19.21
N PRO A 188 -25.36 -13.34 -18.40
CA PRO A 188 -24.84 -12.64 -17.22
C PRO A 188 -24.09 -11.36 -17.59
N VAL A 189 -23.30 -11.36 -18.69
CA VAL A 189 -22.52 -10.20 -19.12
C VAL A 189 -23.44 -9.01 -19.44
N SER A 190 -24.61 -9.27 -20.04
CA SER A 190 -25.62 -8.23 -20.29
C SER A 190 -26.17 -7.64 -19.00
N PHE A 191 -26.57 -8.47 -18.04
CA PHE A 191 -27.05 -7.98 -16.74
C PHE A 191 -25.98 -7.24 -15.95
N MET A 192 -24.71 -7.66 -16.02
CA MET A 192 -23.59 -6.94 -15.40
C MET A 192 -23.50 -5.48 -15.86
N ARG A 193 -23.88 -5.15 -17.11
CA ARG A 193 -23.93 -3.77 -17.60
C ARG A 193 -24.92 -2.92 -16.81
N ILE A 194 -26.04 -3.50 -16.35
CA ILE A 194 -27.02 -2.82 -15.48
C ILE A 194 -26.37 -2.44 -14.14
N PHE A 195 -25.67 -3.38 -13.50
CA PHE A 195 -24.94 -3.13 -12.24
C PHE A 195 -23.86 -2.05 -12.43
N ASN A 196 -23.16 -2.09 -13.57
CA ASN A 196 -22.12 -1.12 -13.92
C ASN A 196 -22.70 0.29 -14.05
N THR A 197 -23.82 0.43 -14.76
CA THR A 197 -24.54 1.70 -14.96
C THR A 197 -25.17 2.21 -13.67
N ALA A 198 -25.81 1.34 -12.89
CA ALA A 198 -26.34 1.70 -11.58
C ALA A 198 -25.24 2.29 -10.68
N THR A 199 -24.06 1.66 -10.67
CA THR A 199 -22.90 2.18 -9.94
C THR A 199 -22.45 3.54 -10.45
N ASP A 200 -22.57 3.80 -11.75
CA ASP A 200 -22.19 5.08 -12.36
C ASP A 200 -23.11 6.23 -11.90
N VAL A 201 -24.42 6.00 -11.92
CA VAL A 201 -25.44 7.00 -11.53
C VAL A 201 -25.37 7.33 -10.04
N ILE A 202 -25.15 6.33 -9.19
CA ILE A 202 -25.17 6.50 -7.72
C ILE A 202 -23.98 7.34 -7.20
N LYS A 203 -22.91 7.49 -8.01
CA LYS A 203 -21.74 8.33 -7.66
C LYS A 203 -22.10 9.76 -7.30
N GLN A 204 -23.25 10.25 -7.74
CA GLN A 204 -23.67 11.63 -7.54
C GLN A 204 -24.22 11.94 -6.13
N GLY A 205 -24.54 10.93 -5.30
CA GLY A 205 -25.17 11.13 -3.98
C GLY A 205 -24.32 10.76 -2.76
N GLY A 206 -23.20 10.05 -2.92
CA GLY A 206 -22.43 9.45 -1.82
C GLY A 206 -21.07 10.09 -1.55
N THR A 207 -20.52 9.84 -0.35
CA THR A 207 -19.19 10.36 0.05
C THR A 207 -18.01 9.62 -0.63
N ARG A 208 -18.30 8.46 -1.25
CA ARG A 208 -17.36 7.55 -1.92
C ARG A 208 -17.98 7.01 -3.22
N ARG A 209 -17.16 6.76 -4.25
CA ARG A 209 -17.57 6.08 -5.50
C ARG A 209 -17.75 4.58 -5.23
N GLY A 210 -18.89 4.02 -5.60
CA GLY A 210 -19.13 2.58 -5.54
C GLY A 210 -18.16 1.78 -6.43
N ALA A 211 -17.83 0.56 -6.02
CA ALA A 211 -16.92 -0.33 -6.72
C ALA A 211 -17.43 -1.77 -6.63
N ASN A 212 -17.35 -2.49 -7.75
CA ASN A 212 -17.87 -3.84 -7.87
C ASN A 212 -16.76 -4.86 -8.16
N MET A 213 -16.90 -6.07 -7.62
CA MET A 213 -16.28 -7.29 -8.14
C MET A 213 -17.32 -8.12 -8.87
N GLY A 214 -16.98 -8.61 -10.06
CA GLY A 214 -17.82 -9.52 -10.83
C GLY A 214 -17.08 -10.83 -11.07
N ILE A 215 -17.68 -11.94 -10.65
CA ILE A 215 -17.09 -13.28 -10.83
C ILE A 215 -18.01 -14.19 -11.62
N LEU A 216 -17.43 -14.85 -12.62
CA LEU A 216 -18.08 -15.89 -13.40
C LEU A 216 -17.23 -17.15 -13.38
N ARG A 217 -17.84 -18.29 -13.04
CA ARG A 217 -17.15 -19.58 -13.01
C ARG A 217 -16.68 -19.98 -14.40
N VAL A 218 -15.53 -20.64 -14.44
CA VAL A 218 -14.88 -21.06 -15.69
C VAL A 218 -15.72 -22.07 -16.49
N ASP A 219 -16.62 -22.81 -15.84
CA ASP A 219 -17.56 -23.75 -16.46
C ASP A 219 -18.87 -23.13 -16.92
N HIS A 220 -19.03 -21.80 -16.83
CA HIS A 220 -20.21 -21.12 -17.35
C HIS A 220 -20.17 -21.03 -18.89
N PRO A 221 -21.29 -21.24 -19.63
CA PRO A 221 -21.30 -21.18 -21.10
C PRO A 221 -20.84 -19.84 -21.70
N ASP A 222 -21.11 -18.73 -21.00
CA ASP A 222 -20.72 -17.38 -21.45
C ASP A 222 -19.34 -16.94 -20.97
N ILE A 223 -18.49 -17.88 -20.52
CA ILE A 223 -17.17 -17.54 -19.96
C ILE A 223 -16.27 -16.78 -20.95
N LEU A 224 -16.33 -17.11 -22.24
CA LEU A 224 -15.51 -16.45 -23.26
C LEU A 224 -15.94 -15.00 -23.49
N GLU A 225 -17.25 -14.71 -23.47
CA GLU A 225 -17.76 -13.33 -23.54
C GLU A 225 -17.30 -12.54 -22.31
N PHE A 226 -17.42 -13.14 -21.12
CA PHE A 226 -17.00 -12.52 -19.86
C PHE A 226 -15.50 -12.20 -19.84
N ILE A 227 -14.66 -13.08 -20.38
CA ILE A 227 -13.21 -12.85 -20.50
C ILE A 227 -12.93 -11.68 -21.45
N ALA A 228 -13.66 -11.58 -22.55
CA ALA A 228 -13.41 -10.58 -23.58
C ALA A 228 -14.00 -9.18 -23.26
N VAL A 229 -15.00 -9.07 -22.36
CA VAL A 229 -15.81 -7.84 -22.23
C VAL A 229 -15.01 -6.57 -21.95
N LYS A 230 -13.90 -6.65 -21.19
CA LYS A 230 -13.04 -5.49 -20.87
C LYS A 230 -11.93 -5.25 -21.87
N GLN A 231 -11.87 -6.00 -22.98
CA GLN A 231 -11.02 -5.63 -24.11
C GLN A 231 -11.45 -4.30 -24.73
N ASP A 232 -12.74 -3.93 -24.61
CA ASP A 232 -13.17 -2.54 -24.75
C ASP A 232 -12.95 -1.80 -23.41
N PRO A 233 -12.06 -0.79 -23.35
CA PRO A 233 -11.78 -0.04 -22.13
C PRO A 233 -12.97 0.81 -21.62
N LYS A 234 -14.03 0.98 -22.42
CA LYS A 234 -15.25 1.70 -22.02
C LYS A 234 -16.28 0.82 -21.32
N GLU A 235 -16.17 -0.50 -21.48
CA GLU A 235 -17.07 -1.46 -20.85
C GLU A 235 -16.64 -1.76 -19.40
N MET A 236 -17.62 -2.05 -18.53
CA MET A 236 -17.41 -2.55 -17.16
C MET A 236 -16.43 -1.71 -16.30
N THR A 237 -16.42 -0.39 -16.47
CA THR A 237 -15.47 0.54 -15.80
C THR A 237 -15.63 0.64 -14.28
N ASN A 238 -16.74 0.17 -13.72
CA ASN A 238 -16.98 0.09 -12.27
C ASN A 238 -16.76 -1.32 -11.70
N PHE A 239 -16.27 -2.25 -12.52
CA PHE A 239 -16.01 -3.63 -12.13
C PHE A 239 -14.52 -3.99 -12.20
N ASN A 240 -14.04 -4.69 -11.19
CA ASN A 240 -12.98 -5.67 -11.35
C ASN A 240 -13.61 -7.02 -11.70
N LEU A 241 -13.02 -7.76 -12.63
CA LEU A 241 -13.53 -9.03 -13.09
C LEU A 241 -12.58 -10.16 -12.69
N SER A 242 -13.12 -11.31 -12.31
CA SER A 242 -12.29 -12.49 -12.08
C SER A 242 -12.99 -13.77 -12.52
N VAL A 243 -12.25 -14.67 -13.14
CA VAL A 243 -12.74 -16.00 -13.49
C VAL A 243 -12.65 -16.92 -12.28
N GLY A 244 -13.78 -17.52 -11.91
CA GLY A 244 -13.88 -18.54 -10.87
C GLY A 244 -13.33 -19.88 -11.34
N ILE A 245 -12.07 -20.16 -11.01
CA ILE A 245 -11.36 -21.38 -11.38
C ILE A 245 -11.76 -22.53 -10.44
N THR A 246 -11.97 -23.70 -11.03
CA THR A 246 -12.30 -24.95 -10.34
C THR A 246 -11.18 -25.97 -10.50
N ASP A 247 -11.09 -26.92 -9.57
CA ASP A 247 -10.12 -28.01 -9.62
C ASP A 247 -10.37 -28.90 -10.86
N ALA A 248 -11.63 -29.07 -11.25
CA ALA A 248 -12.01 -29.80 -12.45
C ALA A 248 -11.44 -29.16 -13.73
N PHE A 249 -11.49 -27.83 -13.84
CA PHE A 249 -10.90 -27.09 -14.94
C PHE A 249 -9.38 -27.19 -14.93
N MET A 250 -8.73 -26.99 -13.78
CA MET A 250 -7.28 -27.09 -13.66
C MET A 250 -6.78 -28.49 -14.02
N SER A 251 -7.51 -29.53 -13.61
CA SER A 251 -7.18 -30.91 -13.95
C SER A 251 -7.37 -31.21 -15.44
N ALA A 252 -8.36 -30.61 -16.11
CA ALA A 252 -8.52 -30.69 -17.55
C ALA A 252 -7.39 -29.94 -18.29
N LEU A 253 -6.98 -28.78 -17.79
CA LEU A 253 -5.88 -27.99 -18.33
C LEU A 253 -4.55 -28.76 -18.28
N GLU A 254 -4.20 -29.29 -17.11
CA GLU A 254 -2.98 -30.08 -16.90
C GLU A 254 -2.92 -31.30 -17.84
N ARG A 255 -4.06 -31.98 -18.01
CA ARG A 255 -4.16 -33.19 -18.86
C ARG A 255 -4.42 -32.87 -20.34
N GLN A 256 -4.44 -31.60 -20.72
CA GLN A 256 -4.76 -31.14 -22.09
C GLN A 256 -6.09 -31.68 -22.63
N ARG A 257 -7.12 -31.71 -21.78
CA ARG A 257 -8.45 -32.25 -22.09
C ARG A 257 -9.49 -31.14 -22.25
N ASP A 258 -10.58 -31.52 -22.88
CA ASP A 258 -11.77 -30.70 -22.92
C ASP A 258 -12.56 -30.86 -21.61
N TYR A 259 -13.18 -29.79 -21.14
CA TYR A 259 -14.08 -29.76 -19.99
C TYR A 259 -15.47 -29.28 -20.43
N ALA A 260 -16.49 -29.59 -19.63
CA ALA A 260 -17.87 -29.22 -19.96
C ALA A 260 -18.17 -27.79 -19.53
N LEU A 261 -18.82 -27.03 -20.41
CA LEU A 261 -19.56 -25.83 -20.03
C LEU A 261 -20.98 -26.24 -19.62
N VAL A 262 -21.39 -25.87 -18.41
CA VAL A 262 -22.59 -26.38 -17.75
C VAL A 262 -23.59 -25.25 -17.60
N ASN A 263 -24.81 -25.44 -18.09
CA ASN A 263 -25.88 -24.48 -17.86
C ASN A 263 -26.33 -24.59 -16.39
N PRO A 264 -26.19 -23.51 -15.59
CA PRO A 264 -26.43 -23.54 -14.14
C PRO A 264 -27.89 -23.89 -13.79
N ARG A 265 -28.85 -23.52 -14.65
CA ARG A 265 -30.28 -23.81 -14.45
C ARG A 265 -30.63 -25.28 -14.63
N THR A 266 -29.96 -25.96 -15.57
CA THR A 266 -30.27 -27.38 -15.90
C THR A 266 -29.31 -28.37 -15.29
N GLY A 267 -28.11 -27.93 -14.87
CA GLY A 267 -27.00 -28.78 -14.47
C GLY A 267 -26.44 -29.64 -15.61
N ARG A 268 -26.85 -29.40 -16.86
CA ARG A 268 -26.44 -30.20 -18.02
C ARG A 268 -25.31 -29.51 -18.78
N ALA A 269 -24.39 -30.31 -19.31
CA ALA A 269 -23.37 -29.84 -20.23
C ALA A 269 -24.04 -29.34 -21.53
N VAL A 270 -23.73 -28.10 -21.91
CA VAL A 270 -24.19 -27.48 -23.16
C VAL A 270 -23.19 -27.71 -24.28
N SER A 271 -21.91 -27.62 -23.95
CA SER A 271 -20.81 -27.83 -24.87
C SER A 271 -19.57 -28.29 -24.10
N ARG A 272 -18.53 -28.71 -24.84
CA ARG A 272 -17.21 -28.96 -24.27
C ARG A 272 -16.21 -28.07 -24.98
N VAL A 273 -15.29 -27.52 -24.22
CA VAL A 273 -14.23 -26.65 -24.75
C VAL A 273 -12.90 -27.12 -24.21
N ARG A 274 -11.85 -26.99 -25.02
CA ARG A 274 -10.50 -27.30 -24.60
C ARG A 274 -10.06 -26.34 -23.49
N ALA A 275 -9.63 -26.88 -22.35
CA ALA A 275 -9.27 -26.07 -21.19
C ALA A 275 -8.12 -25.09 -21.52
N SER A 276 -7.15 -25.51 -22.35
CA SER A 276 -6.06 -24.62 -22.79
C SER A 276 -6.57 -23.42 -23.58
N VAL A 277 -7.56 -23.59 -24.46
CA VAL A 277 -8.11 -22.47 -25.25
C VAL A 277 -8.74 -21.41 -24.34
N VAL A 278 -9.49 -21.83 -23.33
CA VAL A 278 -10.10 -20.89 -22.36
C VAL A 278 -9.01 -20.24 -21.51
N PHE A 279 -8.02 -21.00 -21.05
CA PHE A 279 -6.91 -20.47 -20.26
C PHE A 279 -6.08 -19.45 -21.06
N ASP A 280 -5.77 -19.74 -22.33
CA ASP A 280 -5.05 -18.84 -23.23
C ASP A 280 -5.83 -17.53 -23.42
N ARG A 281 -7.16 -17.59 -23.53
CA ARG A 281 -8.01 -16.39 -23.59
C ARG A 281 -7.97 -15.57 -22.31
N ILE A 282 -7.98 -16.23 -21.13
CA ILE A 282 -7.82 -15.54 -19.84
C ILE A 282 -6.47 -14.81 -19.80
N VAL A 283 -5.40 -15.51 -20.18
CA VAL A 283 -4.04 -14.96 -20.18
C VAL A 283 -3.93 -13.79 -21.15
N GLU A 284 -4.44 -13.93 -22.37
CA GLU A 284 -4.42 -12.89 -23.41
C GLU A 284 -5.20 -11.64 -22.97
N ALA A 285 -6.42 -11.80 -22.45
CA ALA A 285 -7.22 -10.68 -21.95
C ALA A 285 -6.53 -9.99 -20.76
N ALA A 286 -6.05 -10.77 -19.78
CA ALA A 286 -5.36 -10.24 -18.61
C ALA A 286 -4.03 -9.56 -18.98
N TRP A 287 -3.36 -10.00 -20.05
CA TRP A 287 -2.18 -9.34 -20.59
C TRP A 287 -2.53 -8.00 -21.25
N ASN A 288 -3.62 -7.95 -22.01
CA ASN A 288 -4.07 -6.74 -22.72
C ASN A 288 -4.56 -5.64 -21.76
N THR A 289 -5.34 -5.98 -20.74
CA THR A 289 -6.09 -4.98 -19.95
C THR A 289 -5.93 -5.11 -18.45
N GLY A 290 -5.17 -6.09 -17.97
CA GLY A 290 -5.05 -6.43 -16.55
C GLY A 290 -6.24 -7.22 -16.00
N GLU A 291 -7.24 -7.53 -16.83
CA GLU A 291 -8.51 -8.17 -16.47
C GLU A 291 -8.88 -9.25 -17.52
N PRO A 292 -9.57 -10.33 -17.13
CA PRO A 292 -9.99 -10.66 -15.77
C PRO A 292 -8.83 -11.24 -14.93
N GLY A 293 -8.92 -11.08 -13.62
CA GLY A 293 -8.16 -11.88 -12.67
C GLY A 293 -8.65 -13.33 -12.60
N VAL A 294 -8.08 -14.12 -11.69
CA VAL A 294 -8.56 -15.48 -11.38
C VAL A 294 -8.76 -15.66 -9.89
N ILE A 295 -9.75 -16.46 -9.52
CA ILE A 295 -10.05 -16.84 -8.13
C ILE A 295 -10.26 -18.35 -8.05
N PHE A 296 -9.52 -19.02 -7.17
CA PHE A 296 -9.61 -20.48 -7.00
C PHE A 296 -10.71 -20.83 -6.01
N LEU A 297 -11.94 -20.99 -6.50
CA LEU A 297 -13.12 -21.16 -5.67
C LEU A 297 -13.08 -22.45 -4.85
N ASP A 298 -12.57 -23.54 -5.42
CA ASP A 298 -12.50 -24.82 -4.71
C ASP A 298 -11.48 -24.78 -3.56
N THR A 299 -10.32 -24.15 -3.76
CA THR A 299 -9.34 -23.92 -2.70
C THR A 299 -9.91 -23.08 -1.56
N ILE A 300 -10.63 -21.99 -1.88
CA ILE A 300 -11.26 -21.12 -0.87
C ILE A 300 -12.26 -21.92 -0.04
N ASN A 301 -13.15 -22.66 -0.71
CA ASN A 301 -14.19 -23.41 -0.02
C ASN A 301 -13.65 -24.63 0.75
N ALA A 302 -12.53 -25.22 0.32
CA ALA A 302 -11.87 -26.30 1.07
C ALA A 302 -11.33 -25.83 2.43
N GLN A 303 -10.96 -24.56 2.56
CA GLN A 303 -10.44 -23.97 3.81
C GLN A 303 -11.50 -23.19 4.58
N GLN A 304 -12.75 -23.17 4.10
CA GLN A 304 -13.81 -22.36 4.69
C GLN A 304 -14.34 -23.01 5.98
N PRO A 305 -14.26 -22.33 7.14
CA PRO A 305 -14.70 -22.90 8.42
C PRO A 305 -16.23 -22.99 8.57
N THR A 306 -16.99 -22.41 7.65
CA THR A 306 -18.46 -22.30 7.72
C THR A 306 -19.16 -22.84 6.47
N LEU A 307 -18.61 -23.89 5.85
CA LEU A 307 -19.14 -24.49 4.61
C LEU A 307 -20.63 -24.88 4.69
N GLN A 308 -21.11 -25.26 5.87
CA GLN A 308 -22.50 -25.61 6.14
C GLN A 308 -23.50 -24.46 5.93
N ILE A 309 -23.03 -23.21 5.93
CA ILE A 309 -23.88 -22.01 5.76
C ILE A 309 -24.01 -21.64 4.27
N GLY A 310 -23.06 -22.06 3.44
CA GLY A 310 -23.01 -21.73 2.02
C GLY A 310 -21.56 -21.69 1.52
N ARG A 311 -21.37 -21.57 0.21
CA ARG A 311 -20.04 -21.47 -0.41
C ARG A 311 -19.63 -20.01 -0.61
N ILE A 312 -18.33 -19.70 -0.54
CA ILE A 312 -17.81 -18.42 -1.03
C ILE A 312 -17.67 -18.47 -2.54
N GLU A 313 -18.23 -17.47 -3.21
CA GLU A 313 -18.29 -17.38 -4.67
C GLU A 313 -17.68 -16.08 -5.25
N ALA A 314 -17.26 -15.10 -4.42
CA ALA A 314 -16.64 -13.83 -4.87
C ALA A 314 -15.62 -13.15 -3.90
N THR A 315 -14.82 -12.14 -4.32
CA THR A 315 -13.74 -11.42 -3.54
C THR A 315 -13.59 -9.89 -3.80
N ASN A 316 -12.49 -9.23 -3.35
CA ASN A 316 -12.08 -7.81 -3.55
C ASN A 316 -10.51 -7.61 -3.80
N PRO A 317 -9.99 -6.52 -4.43
CA PRO A 317 -8.56 -6.36 -4.92
C PRO A 317 -7.51 -5.66 -3.97
N CYS A 318 -6.14 -5.86 -4.04
CA CYS A 318 -5.11 -5.54 -2.97
C CYS A 318 -3.56 -5.26 -3.30
N VAL A 319 -2.80 -4.42 -2.54
CA VAL A 319 -1.28 -4.29 -2.44
C VAL A 319 -0.74 -4.05 -0.98
N THR A 320 0.59 -4.09 -0.71
CA THR A 320 1.21 -3.91 0.63
C THR A 320 1.52 -2.45 1.04
N ALA A 321 1.53 -2.15 2.34
CA ALA A 321 1.54 -0.78 2.88
C ALA A 321 2.92 -0.08 2.92
N GLU A 322 4.02 -0.83 2.97
CA GLU A 322 5.39 -0.32 3.08
C GLU A 322 5.99 0.04 1.72
N THR A 323 5.29 -0.32 0.64
CA THR A 323 5.75 -0.13 -0.73
C THR A 323 5.94 1.35 -1.03
N TRP A 324 7.11 1.71 -1.54
CA TRP A 324 7.38 3.07 -2.00
C TRP A 324 6.81 3.29 -3.40
N VAL A 325 6.14 4.42 -3.60
CA VAL A 325 5.58 4.87 -4.87
C VAL A 325 6.06 6.29 -5.14
N GLN A 326 6.55 6.56 -6.34
CA GLN A 326 6.90 7.92 -6.74
C GLN A 326 5.63 8.72 -7.02
N THR A 327 5.54 9.93 -6.47
CA THR A 327 4.43 10.87 -6.73
C THR A 327 4.97 12.20 -7.25
N GLU A 328 4.10 13.09 -7.72
CA GLU A 328 4.46 14.47 -8.09
C GLU A 328 5.12 15.26 -6.94
N LYS A 329 4.82 14.89 -5.67
CA LYS A 329 5.37 15.51 -4.46
C LYS A 329 6.57 14.73 -3.89
N GLY A 330 7.15 13.87 -4.73
CA GLY A 330 8.23 12.97 -4.36
C GLY A 330 7.76 11.58 -3.92
N PRO A 331 8.70 10.73 -3.52
CA PRO A 331 8.43 9.37 -3.04
C PRO A 331 7.58 9.34 -1.76
N ARG A 332 6.59 8.46 -1.70
CA ARG A 332 5.76 8.19 -0.51
C ARG A 332 5.55 6.70 -0.35
N GLN A 333 5.38 6.23 0.88
CA GLN A 333 4.96 4.85 1.10
C GLN A 333 3.45 4.72 0.86
N VAL A 334 3.00 3.55 0.42
CA VAL A 334 1.57 3.26 0.21
C VAL A 334 0.75 3.64 1.44
N ARG A 335 1.23 3.34 2.66
CA ARG A 335 0.58 3.72 3.92
C ARG A 335 0.27 5.21 4.04
N ASP A 336 1.10 6.08 3.47
CA ASP A 336 0.93 7.54 3.48
C ASP A 336 0.01 8.03 2.36
N LEU A 337 -0.31 7.13 1.42
CA LEU A 337 -1.16 7.38 0.25
C LEU A 337 -2.51 6.67 0.38
N ILE A 338 -2.77 5.99 1.51
CA ILE A 338 -4.05 5.34 1.78
C ILE A 338 -5.12 6.40 2.02
N GLY A 339 -6.19 6.36 1.22
CA GLY A 339 -7.30 7.30 1.32
C GLY A 339 -7.00 8.70 0.78
N ILE A 340 -5.91 8.87 0.01
CA ILE A 340 -5.45 10.16 -0.50
C ILE A 340 -5.28 10.07 -2.01
N GLN A 341 -5.96 10.93 -2.78
CA GLN A 341 -5.65 11.11 -4.20
C GLN A 341 -4.25 11.69 -4.35
N PHE A 342 -3.47 11.13 -5.26
CA PHE A 342 -2.16 11.66 -5.61
C PHE A 342 -1.94 11.53 -7.12
N VAL A 343 -0.91 12.20 -7.62
CA VAL A 343 -0.42 11.98 -8.98
C VAL A 343 0.78 11.06 -8.88
N ALA A 344 0.64 9.82 -9.36
CA ALA A 344 1.73 8.85 -9.44
C ALA A 344 2.66 9.24 -10.59
N GLN A 345 3.96 9.09 -10.37
CA GLN A 345 4.96 9.30 -11.41
C GLN A 345 5.53 7.97 -11.89
N VAL A 346 5.28 7.62 -13.15
CA VAL A 346 5.71 6.35 -13.75
C VAL A 346 6.49 6.64 -15.01
N ASN A 347 7.77 6.24 -15.04
CA ASN A 347 8.70 6.49 -16.14
C ASN A 347 8.75 7.98 -16.55
N GLY A 348 8.81 8.86 -15.54
CA GLY A 348 8.78 10.31 -15.72
C GLY A 348 7.41 10.90 -16.12
N LYS A 349 6.36 10.09 -16.34
CA LYS A 349 5.04 10.59 -16.74
C LYS A 349 4.06 10.63 -15.55
N PRO A 350 3.19 11.66 -15.46
CA PRO A 350 2.21 11.79 -14.40
C PRO A 350 0.92 11.01 -14.68
N TYR A 351 0.39 10.36 -13.64
CA TYR A 351 -0.87 9.60 -13.66
C TYR A 351 -1.70 9.97 -12.43
N VAL A 352 -2.84 10.62 -12.64
CA VAL A 352 -3.76 10.98 -11.55
C VAL A 352 -4.44 9.72 -11.04
N THR A 353 -4.31 9.41 -9.75
CA THR A 353 -5.01 8.26 -9.16
C THR A 353 -6.49 8.54 -8.96
N GLY A 354 -7.27 7.48 -8.69
CA GLY A 354 -8.60 7.63 -8.11
C GLY A 354 -8.55 8.40 -6.78
N TYR A 355 -9.69 8.93 -6.34
CA TYR A 355 -9.73 9.85 -5.21
C TYR A 355 -9.28 9.27 -3.86
N GLU A 356 -9.35 7.94 -3.71
CA GLU A 356 -8.91 7.25 -2.51
C GLU A 356 -7.42 6.88 -2.55
N GLY A 357 -6.73 7.08 -3.69
CA GLY A 357 -5.38 6.57 -3.86
C GLY A 357 -5.32 5.07 -3.60
N PHE A 358 -4.50 4.65 -2.63
CA PHE A 358 -4.49 3.27 -2.14
C PHE A 358 -5.53 3.05 -1.04
N PHE A 359 -5.93 1.80 -0.80
CA PHE A 359 -6.86 1.45 0.29
C PHE A 359 -6.45 0.12 0.93
N HIS A 360 -6.67 0.01 2.25
CA HIS A 360 -6.36 -1.22 2.98
C HIS A 360 -7.37 -2.31 2.65
N THR A 361 -6.88 -3.54 2.66
CA THR A 361 -7.35 -4.53 1.71
C THR A 361 -7.22 -5.95 2.22
N GLY A 362 -6.39 -6.14 3.24
CA GLY A 362 -6.22 -7.39 3.97
C GLY A 362 -4.75 -7.68 4.25
N THR A 363 -4.51 -8.61 5.16
CA THR A 363 -3.19 -9.16 5.42
C THR A 363 -3.01 -10.41 4.56
N LYS A 364 -2.01 -10.39 3.66
CA LYS A 364 -1.72 -11.51 2.75
C LYS A 364 -0.26 -11.94 2.91
N PRO A 365 0.09 -13.22 2.61
CA PRO A 365 1.48 -13.62 2.46
C PRO A 365 2.17 -12.79 1.38
N VAL A 366 3.43 -12.42 1.62
CA VAL A 366 4.22 -11.60 0.69
C VAL A 366 5.55 -12.27 0.37
N LEU A 367 5.97 -12.09 -0.89
CA LEU A 367 7.29 -12.44 -1.40
C LEU A 367 8.24 -11.25 -1.22
N ILE A 368 9.52 -11.55 -1.13
CA ILE A 368 10.58 -10.56 -1.30
C ILE A 368 11.20 -10.78 -2.69
N LEU A 369 10.90 -9.89 -3.63
CA LEU A 369 11.70 -9.79 -4.85
C LEU A 369 12.97 -9.02 -4.51
N ARG A 370 14.12 -9.61 -4.76
CA ARG A 370 15.43 -8.97 -4.68
C ARG A 370 16.04 -8.95 -6.08
N THR A 371 16.95 -8.03 -6.40
CA THR A 371 17.84 -8.14 -7.56
C THR A 371 19.27 -8.41 -7.12
N VAL A 372 20.08 -9.02 -7.99
CA VAL A 372 21.51 -9.28 -7.78
C VAL A 372 22.25 -7.98 -7.45
N GLU A 373 21.77 -6.88 -8.01
CA GLU A 373 22.31 -5.54 -7.86
C GLU A 373 21.87 -4.85 -6.58
N GLY A 374 20.96 -5.46 -5.80
CA GLY A 374 20.60 -5.03 -4.46
C GLY A 374 19.22 -4.40 -4.32
N TYR A 375 18.49 -4.18 -5.41
CA TYR A 375 17.12 -3.66 -5.35
C TYR A 375 16.19 -4.67 -4.67
N MET A 376 15.19 -4.18 -3.94
CA MET A 376 14.27 -5.04 -3.19
C MET A 376 12.86 -4.47 -3.17
N LEU A 377 11.86 -5.34 -3.33
CA LEU A 377 10.45 -5.04 -3.23
C LEU A 377 9.72 -6.16 -2.47
N ARG A 378 8.84 -5.78 -1.53
CA ARG A 378 7.90 -6.69 -0.87
C ARG A 378 6.55 -6.58 -1.56
N LEU A 379 5.93 -7.71 -1.87
CA LEU A 379 4.76 -7.76 -2.73
C LEU A 379 4.06 -9.12 -2.64
N THR A 380 2.78 -9.19 -3.01
CA THR A 380 2.03 -10.46 -3.08
C THR A 380 2.44 -11.25 -4.32
N SER A 381 2.33 -12.58 -4.31
CA SER A 381 2.75 -13.41 -5.47
C SER A 381 2.10 -12.99 -6.78
N ASN A 382 0.85 -12.52 -6.74
CA ASN A 382 0.10 -12.06 -7.88
C ASN A 382 0.39 -10.61 -8.32
N HIS A 383 1.28 -9.89 -7.63
CA HIS A 383 1.65 -8.53 -8.00
C HIS A 383 2.34 -8.53 -9.36
N ARG A 384 1.91 -7.65 -10.27
CA ARG A 384 2.44 -7.57 -11.63
C ARG A 384 3.78 -6.84 -11.65
N ILE A 385 4.78 -7.41 -12.30
CA ILE A 385 6.12 -6.82 -12.49
C ILE A 385 6.47 -6.91 -13.98
N ARG A 386 7.20 -5.91 -14.50
CA ARG A 386 7.71 -5.98 -15.86
C ARG A 386 8.99 -6.81 -15.92
N ARG A 387 8.88 -8.03 -16.45
CA ARG A 387 10.03 -8.87 -16.82
C ARG A 387 10.55 -8.44 -18.18
N VAL A 388 11.86 -8.41 -18.34
CA VAL A 388 12.56 -8.14 -19.61
C VAL A 388 12.54 -9.41 -20.44
N ILE A 389 12.02 -9.30 -21.67
CA ILE A 389 11.97 -10.40 -22.63
C ILE A 389 13.06 -10.28 -23.70
N ARG A 390 13.48 -9.05 -23.98
CA ARG A 390 14.52 -8.77 -24.97
C ARG A 390 15.29 -7.52 -24.55
N LYS A 391 16.61 -7.65 -24.49
CA LYS A 391 17.54 -6.57 -24.21
C LYS A 391 18.62 -6.58 -25.27
N THR A 392 18.69 -5.52 -26.05
CA THR A 392 19.76 -5.25 -27.01
C THR A 392 20.40 -3.91 -26.67
N ARG A 393 21.43 -3.53 -27.44
CA ARG A 393 22.05 -2.20 -27.29
C ARG A 393 21.08 -1.04 -27.57
N TYR A 394 20.03 -1.28 -28.36
CA TYR A 394 19.14 -0.25 -28.88
C TYR A 394 17.67 -0.43 -28.46
N SER A 395 17.31 -1.62 -27.97
CA SER A 395 15.93 -1.95 -27.59
C SER A 395 15.89 -2.65 -26.24
N LEU A 396 14.89 -2.27 -25.44
CA LEU A 396 14.57 -2.89 -24.17
C LEU A 396 13.08 -3.16 -24.13
N GLU A 397 12.70 -4.41 -24.26
CA GLU A 397 11.32 -4.87 -24.28
C GLU A 397 11.04 -5.71 -23.04
N GLY A 398 9.86 -5.52 -22.48
CA GLY A 398 9.43 -6.26 -21.30
C GLY A 398 7.93 -6.52 -21.30
N GLU A 399 7.53 -7.57 -20.61
CA GLU A 399 6.17 -8.04 -20.45
C GLU A 399 5.74 -8.00 -18.98
N TRP A 400 4.45 -7.91 -18.72
CA TRP A 400 3.93 -8.01 -17.36
C TRP A 400 3.73 -9.47 -16.94
N CYS A 401 4.50 -9.95 -15.96
CA CYS A 401 4.29 -11.25 -15.32
C CYS A 401 3.84 -11.07 -13.87
N GLN A 402 3.25 -12.09 -13.25
CA GLN A 402 3.11 -12.07 -11.79
C GLN A 402 4.48 -12.29 -11.16
N ALA A 403 4.70 -11.73 -9.98
CA ALA A 403 5.97 -11.91 -9.31
C ALA A 403 6.24 -13.35 -8.86
N GLY A 404 5.17 -14.13 -8.61
CA GLY A 404 5.27 -15.57 -8.34
C GLY A 404 5.77 -16.37 -9.54
N ASP A 405 5.68 -15.82 -10.76
CA ASP A 405 6.13 -16.47 -11.99
C ASP A 405 7.60 -16.16 -12.33
N LEU A 406 8.24 -15.23 -11.60
CA LEU A 406 9.62 -14.85 -11.82
C LEU A 406 10.55 -16.02 -11.48
N ARG A 407 11.46 -16.30 -12.41
CA ARG A 407 12.51 -17.31 -12.23
C ARG A 407 13.85 -16.65 -12.01
N CYS A 408 14.74 -17.39 -11.37
CA CYS A 408 16.11 -16.97 -11.15
C CYS A 408 16.80 -16.71 -12.49
N GLY A 409 17.41 -15.53 -12.64
CA GLY A 409 18.04 -15.13 -13.90
C GLY A 409 17.10 -14.39 -14.87
N ASP A 410 15.79 -14.28 -14.60
CA ASP A 410 14.94 -13.31 -15.30
C ASP A 410 15.55 -11.89 -15.16
N GLU A 411 15.23 -10.93 -16.01
CA GLU A 411 15.56 -9.52 -15.72
C GLU A 411 14.26 -8.76 -15.47
N VAL A 412 14.25 -7.79 -14.56
CA VAL A 412 13.09 -6.93 -14.31
C VAL A 412 13.43 -5.49 -14.65
N LEU A 413 12.44 -4.77 -15.18
CA LEU A 413 12.57 -3.36 -15.50
C LEU A 413 12.45 -2.50 -14.24
N LEU A 414 13.41 -1.60 -14.06
CA LEU A 414 13.30 -0.53 -13.09
C LEU A 414 12.61 0.69 -13.70
N ASN A 415 11.98 1.48 -12.84
CA ASN A 415 11.39 2.75 -13.25
C ASN A 415 12.48 3.73 -13.71
N ASP A 416 12.23 4.47 -14.80
CA ASP A 416 13.13 5.51 -15.29
C ASP A 416 12.58 6.92 -15.03
N HIS A 417 13.19 7.61 -14.07
CA HIS A 417 12.85 8.98 -13.71
C HIS A 417 13.77 10.05 -14.33
N ARG A 418 14.74 9.69 -15.19
CA ARG A 418 15.74 10.65 -15.69
C ARG A 418 15.13 11.86 -16.39
N ALA A 419 14.01 11.69 -17.08
CA ALA A 419 13.32 12.79 -17.75
C ALA A 419 12.69 13.81 -16.78
N HIS A 420 12.38 13.40 -15.53
CA HIS A 420 11.72 14.24 -14.53
C HIS A 420 12.25 13.95 -13.11
N PRO A 421 13.53 14.28 -12.81
CA PRO A 421 14.18 13.94 -11.53
C PRO A 421 13.96 15.03 -10.47
N THR A 422 12.93 15.86 -10.61
CA THR A 422 12.63 17.00 -9.73
C THR A 422 11.24 16.84 -9.12
N TRP A 423 11.15 17.16 -7.83
CA TRP A 423 9.89 17.24 -7.10
C TRP A 423 10.03 18.20 -5.92
N SER A 424 8.90 18.78 -5.54
CA SER A 424 8.79 19.64 -4.36
C SER A 424 8.76 18.81 -3.07
N GLY A 425 9.21 19.39 -1.98
CA GLY A 425 9.23 18.74 -0.67
C GLY A 425 9.84 19.66 0.38
N SER A 426 10.02 19.14 1.59
CA SER A 426 10.64 19.88 2.68
C SER A 426 12.15 20.00 2.50
N HIS A 427 12.68 21.09 3.04
CA HIS A 427 14.09 21.46 3.16
C HIS A 427 14.83 21.69 1.85
N SER A 428 15.89 22.50 1.94
CA SER A 428 16.72 22.92 0.83
C SER A 428 17.90 21.98 0.58
N PHE A 429 18.63 22.25 -0.50
CA PHE A 429 19.91 21.63 -0.78
C PHE A 429 20.92 21.81 0.37
N GLU A 430 21.03 23.01 0.94
CA GLU A 430 21.97 23.35 2.01
C GLU A 430 21.72 22.51 3.27
N GLU A 431 20.45 22.41 3.67
CA GLU A 431 20.02 21.59 4.80
C GLU A 431 20.34 20.12 4.55
N GLY A 432 20.07 19.62 3.35
CA GLY A 432 20.43 18.27 2.92
C GLY A 432 21.94 18.04 2.98
N TYR A 433 22.73 18.97 2.45
CA TYR A 433 24.20 18.88 2.44
C TYR A 433 24.77 18.79 3.85
N LEU A 434 24.36 19.66 4.76
CA LEU A 434 24.83 19.62 6.15
C LEU A 434 24.40 18.33 6.87
N LEU A 435 23.17 17.86 6.62
CA LEU A 435 22.70 16.61 7.21
C LEU A 435 23.46 15.39 6.65
N GLY A 436 23.79 15.39 5.37
CA GLY A 436 24.63 14.35 4.75
C GLY A 436 26.03 14.31 5.35
N LEU A 437 26.67 15.47 5.56
CA LEU A 437 27.96 15.56 6.25
C LEU A 437 27.86 15.05 7.69
N LEU A 438 26.76 15.35 8.37
CA LEU A 438 26.52 14.83 9.71
C LEU A 438 26.41 13.31 9.71
N VAL A 439 25.65 12.72 8.78
CA VAL A 439 25.41 11.27 8.71
C VAL A 439 26.69 10.50 8.36
N GLY A 440 27.52 11.01 7.45
CA GLY A 440 28.84 10.47 7.14
C GLY A 440 29.76 10.57 8.35
N ASP A 441 30.50 11.68 8.45
CA ASP A 441 31.59 11.81 9.42
C ASP A 441 31.26 12.67 10.65
N GLY A 442 30.12 13.35 10.68
CA GLY A 442 29.76 14.24 11.80
C GLY A 442 29.39 13.51 13.10
N VAL A 443 29.34 14.27 14.19
CA VAL A 443 28.97 13.79 15.53
C VAL A 443 27.74 14.55 16.02
N LEU A 444 26.64 13.83 16.25
CA LEU A 444 25.44 14.38 16.87
C LEU A 444 25.55 14.30 18.40
N LYS A 445 25.52 15.44 19.08
CA LYS A 445 25.48 15.55 20.56
C LYS A 445 24.14 16.09 21.00
N LYS A 446 23.82 15.97 22.30
CA LYS A 446 22.57 16.48 22.88
C LYS A 446 22.30 17.95 22.57
N GLU A 447 23.33 18.79 22.64
CA GLU A 447 23.17 20.24 22.48
C GLU A 447 23.50 20.77 21.08
N LYS A 448 24.25 20.01 20.28
CA LYS A 448 24.72 20.46 18.96
C LYS A 448 25.20 19.32 18.08
N ALA A 449 25.17 19.53 16.78
CA ALA A 449 25.88 18.71 15.80
C ALA A 449 27.27 19.30 15.60
N VAL A 450 28.28 18.44 15.45
CA VAL A 450 29.68 18.85 15.27
C VAL A 450 30.23 18.16 14.02
N LEU A 451 30.63 18.95 13.05
CA LEU A 451 31.44 18.51 11.92
C LEU A 451 32.91 18.79 12.27
N SER A 452 33.77 17.80 12.14
CA SER A 452 35.20 17.90 12.48
C SER A 452 36.03 17.56 11.27
N VAL A 453 37.04 18.39 10.99
CA VAL A 453 38.02 18.16 9.94
C VAL A 453 39.38 18.18 10.61
N TRP A 454 40.11 17.08 10.54
CA TRP A 454 41.50 17.02 11.03
C TRP A 454 42.42 17.66 10.00
N GLN A 455 43.44 18.39 10.46
CA GLN A 455 44.39 19.09 9.61
C GLN A 455 45.22 18.08 8.80
N VAL A 456 44.67 17.65 7.67
CA VAL A 456 45.34 16.79 6.69
C VAL A 456 45.25 17.48 5.33
N ALA A 457 46.42 17.66 4.71
CA ALA A 457 46.58 18.37 3.45
C ALA A 457 45.88 17.63 2.30
N GLY A 458 44.98 18.33 1.61
CA GLY A 458 44.35 17.85 0.38
C GLY A 458 43.48 18.93 -0.25
N VAL A 459 43.58 19.10 -1.58
CA VAL A 459 42.86 20.15 -2.34
C VAL A 459 41.34 20.06 -2.17
N GLY A 460 40.79 18.85 -1.97
CA GLY A 460 39.35 18.63 -1.79
C GLY A 460 38.79 19.03 -0.42
N VAL A 461 39.60 19.02 0.64
CA VAL A 461 39.12 19.30 2.02
C VAL A 461 38.68 20.75 2.15
N GLY A 462 39.43 21.68 1.56
CA GLY A 462 39.08 23.10 1.56
C GLY A 462 37.75 23.38 0.84
N ALA A 463 37.44 22.64 -0.22
CA ALA A 463 36.18 22.78 -0.96
C ALA A 463 34.98 22.33 -0.12
N VAL A 464 35.08 21.18 0.54
CA VAL A 464 34.04 20.67 1.45
C VAL A 464 33.85 21.61 2.64
N MET A 465 34.94 22.10 3.24
CA MET A 465 34.85 23.07 4.35
C MET A 465 34.18 24.38 3.94
N SER A 466 34.49 24.88 2.74
CA SER A 466 33.90 26.11 2.20
C SER A 466 32.41 25.93 1.91
N GLU A 467 32.03 24.82 1.28
CA GLU A 467 30.64 24.51 0.98
C GLU A 467 29.82 24.26 2.25
N ALA A 468 30.38 23.54 3.23
CA ALA A 468 29.76 23.35 4.54
C ALA A 468 29.54 24.68 5.26
N LEU A 469 30.49 25.62 5.19
CA LEU A 469 30.32 26.94 5.79
C LEU A 469 29.24 27.75 5.07
N ARG A 470 29.23 27.74 3.72
CA ARG A 470 28.19 28.39 2.91
C ARG A 470 26.80 27.89 3.29
N CYS A 471 26.62 26.58 3.35
CA CYS A 471 25.35 25.97 3.78
C CYS A 471 25.01 26.31 5.24
N ALA A 472 26.00 26.33 6.15
CA ALA A 472 25.75 26.66 7.55
C ALA A 472 25.29 28.10 7.76
N GLN A 473 25.72 29.03 6.90
CA GLN A 473 25.29 30.43 6.94
C GLN A 473 23.82 30.62 6.55
N THR A 474 23.19 29.68 5.85
CA THR A 474 21.76 29.75 5.52
C THR A 474 20.84 29.28 6.64
N LEU A 475 21.39 28.56 7.64
CA LEU A 475 20.64 28.11 8.82
C LEU A 475 20.54 29.22 9.88
N PRO A 476 19.52 29.19 10.76
CA PRO A 476 19.49 30.04 11.94
C PRO A 476 20.76 29.90 12.78
N HIS A 477 21.41 31.01 13.08
CA HIS A 477 22.65 31.09 13.84
C HIS A 477 22.68 32.32 14.75
N ARG A 478 23.51 32.26 15.79
CA ARG A 478 23.79 33.38 16.70
C ARG A 478 24.54 34.49 15.97
N GLN A 479 24.34 35.75 16.35
CA GLN A 479 24.99 36.91 15.70
C GLN A 479 26.52 36.82 15.67
N ASP A 480 27.14 36.19 16.66
CA ASP A 480 28.58 35.97 16.79
C ASP A 480 29.02 34.60 16.25
N PHE A 481 28.28 34.01 15.32
CA PHE A 481 28.68 32.77 14.64
C PHE A 481 29.92 33.01 13.76
N LYS A 482 31.06 32.46 14.19
CA LYS A 482 32.36 32.62 13.51
C LYS A 482 32.71 31.50 12.51
N GLY A 483 31.78 30.58 12.23
CA GLY A 483 32.05 29.43 11.37
C GLY A 483 33.01 28.42 11.99
N TRP A 484 34.02 28.00 11.22
CA TRP A 484 35.02 27.01 11.64
C TRP A 484 35.91 27.52 12.79
N GLN A 485 36.05 26.71 13.83
CA GLN A 485 36.90 27.00 14.99
C GLN A 485 38.08 26.04 15.04
N ASN A 486 39.30 26.57 15.13
CA ASN A 486 40.51 25.76 15.27
C ASN A 486 40.69 25.30 16.72
N VAL A 487 40.84 23.99 16.91
CA VAL A 487 41.15 23.37 18.20
C VAL A 487 42.59 22.88 18.14
N ALA A 488 43.53 23.78 18.44
CA ALA A 488 44.97 23.54 18.32
C ALA A 488 45.45 22.29 19.10
N SER A 489 44.86 22.02 20.26
CA SER A 489 45.20 20.85 21.09
C SER A 489 44.86 19.49 20.47
N ARG A 490 44.08 19.47 19.38
CA ARG A 490 43.63 18.25 18.68
C ARG A 490 43.93 18.27 17.18
N GLY A 491 44.57 19.32 16.68
CA GLY A 491 44.89 19.46 15.25
C GLY A 491 43.65 19.40 14.34
N GLU A 492 42.53 19.95 14.79
CA GLU A 492 41.25 19.87 14.06
C GLU A 492 40.56 21.24 13.94
N SER A 493 39.79 21.42 12.87
CA SER A 493 38.84 22.51 12.69
C SER A 493 37.43 21.96 12.92
N ARG A 494 36.62 22.67 13.71
CA ARG A 494 35.26 22.24 14.06
C ARG A 494 34.20 23.26 13.67
N LEU A 495 33.10 22.76 13.11
CA LEU A 495 31.87 23.51 12.89
C LEU A 495 30.79 22.93 13.79
N ALA A 496 30.31 23.73 14.73
CA ALA A 496 29.32 23.29 15.72
C ALA A 496 28.02 24.06 15.56
N LEU A 497 26.93 23.34 15.30
CA LEU A 497 25.64 23.92 14.90
C LEU A 497 24.50 23.31 15.72
N ALA A 498 23.76 24.16 16.44
CA ALA A 498 22.56 23.76 17.16
C ALA A 498 21.40 23.50 16.19
N SER A 499 21.25 24.35 15.17
CA SER A 499 20.25 24.23 14.10
C SER A 499 20.39 22.93 13.30
N LEU A 500 21.62 22.49 13.00
CA LEU A 500 21.85 21.19 12.37
C LEU A 500 21.46 20.01 13.28
N ARG A 501 21.62 20.15 14.61
CA ARG A 501 21.08 19.14 15.54
C ARG A 501 19.56 19.13 15.51
N ASP A 502 18.91 20.29 15.51
CA ASP A 502 17.44 20.36 15.43
C ASP A 502 16.92 19.70 14.16
N LEU A 503 17.55 19.98 13.02
CA LEU A 503 17.26 19.32 11.75
C LEU A 503 17.46 17.80 11.84
N ALA A 504 18.56 17.33 12.43
CA ALA A 504 18.81 15.90 12.59
C ALA A 504 17.73 15.21 13.45
N ILE A 505 17.30 15.87 14.53
CA ILE A 505 16.22 15.38 15.41
C ILE A 505 14.88 15.37 14.68
N GLU A 506 14.58 16.39 13.87
CA GLU A 506 13.39 16.44 13.02
C GLU A 506 13.32 15.23 12.08
N TYR A 507 14.46 14.84 11.52
CA TYR A 507 14.61 13.65 10.69
C TYR A 507 14.74 12.33 11.47
N GLY A 508 14.54 12.34 12.80
CA GLY A 508 14.50 11.15 13.64
C GLY A 508 15.86 10.58 14.02
N MET A 509 16.93 11.38 13.95
CA MET A 509 18.25 11.00 14.45
C MET A 509 18.42 11.38 15.92
N GLU A 510 19.23 10.62 16.63
CA GLU A 510 19.58 10.88 18.03
C GLU A 510 21.08 10.66 18.27
N PRO A 511 21.67 11.20 19.34
CA PRO A 511 23.08 10.98 19.65
C PRO A 511 23.43 9.49 19.71
N GLY A 512 24.41 9.07 18.92
CA GLY A 512 24.80 7.66 18.78
C GLY A 512 24.05 6.89 17.69
N ASN A 513 22.99 7.45 17.11
CA ASN A 513 22.18 6.79 16.09
C ASN A 513 21.81 7.76 14.94
N LYS A 514 22.65 7.76 13.89
CA LYS A 514 22.49 8.58 12.67
C LYS A 514 21.90 7.73 11.54
N ILE A 515 20.58 7.55 11.52
CA ILE A 515 19.88 6.76 10.49
C ILE A 515 19.54 7.58 9.25
N ILE A 516 19.44 6.93 8.09
CA ILE A 516 18.70 7.49 6.94
C ILE A 516 17.24 7.08 7.12
N SER A 517 16.44 7.94 7.74
CA SER A 517 15.03 7.68 8.06
C SER A 517 14.13 7.77 6.83
N PHE A 518 12.87 7.31 6.98
CA PHE A 518 11.87 7.46 5.92
C PHE A 518 11.58 8.94 5.63
N GLN A 519 11.72 9.83 6.61
CA GLN A 519 11.56 11.27 6.42
C GLN A 519 12.64 11.84 5.49
N VAL A 520 13.91 11.41 5.66
CA VAL A 520 15.00 11.80 4.74
C VAL A 520 14.63 11.38 3.31
N GLU A 521 14.03 10.20 3.18
CA GLU A 521 13.52 9.68 1.91
C GLU A 521 12.21 10.34 1.41
N GLN A 522 11.63 11.31 2.11
CA GLN A 522 10.43 12.06 1.67
C GLN A 522 10.72 13.53 1.33
N GLY A 523 11.95 13.99 1.55
CA GLY A 523 12.40 15.36 1.31
C GLY A 523 12.32 15.79 -0.16
N SER A 524 12.57 17.07 -0.40
CA SER A 524 12.62 17.62 -1.77
C SER A 524 13.73 16.97 -2.61
N SER A 525 13.61 17.04 -3.93
CA SER A 525 14.68 16.58 -4.82
C SER A 525 16.00 17.35 -4.62
N ASP A 526 15.94 18.61 -4.17
CA ASP A 526 17.14 19.41 -3.88
C ASP A 526 17.80 19.00 -2.57
N PHE A 527 17.00 18.76 -1.52
CA PHE A 527 17.48 18.17 -0.27
C PHE A 527 18.17 16.82 -0.52
N TYR A 528 17.55 15.96 -1.34
CA TYR A 528 18.12 14.69 -1.79
C TYR A 528 19.51 14.86 -2.41
N ARG A 529 19.66 15.81 -3.33
CA ARG A 529 20.92 16.08 -4.02
C ARG A 529 21.98 16.59 -3.05
N GLY A 530 21.61 17.48 -2.14
CA GLY A 530 22.50 17.98 -1.08
C GLY A 530 22.98 16.84 -0.19
N PHE A 531 22.05 16.06 0.34
CA PHE A 531 22.33 14.92 1.22
C PHE A 531 23.24 13.90 0.56
N LEU A 532 22.90 13.45 -0.64
CA LEU A 532 23.70 12.47 -1.38
C LEU A 532 25.08 13.04 -1.70
N ARG A 533 25.19 14.28 -2.20
CA ARG A 533 26.49 14.90 -2.49
C ARG A 533 27.40 14.90 -1.25
N ALA A 534 26.91 15.40 -0.12
CA ALA A 534 27.68 15.44 1.11
C ALA A 534 28.06 14.04 1.63
N PHE A 535 27.17 13.07 1.48
CA PHE A 535 27.45 11.70 1.90
C PHE A 535 28.54 11.05 1.03
N PHE A 536 28.60 11.38 -0.27
CA PHE A 536 29.70 10.99 -1.14
C PHE A 536 30.97 11.83 -0.92
N ASP A 537 30.87 13.10 -0.52
CA ASP A 537 32.04 13.94 -0.20
C ASP A 537 32.79 13.43 1.05
N THR A 538 32.09 12.74 1.96
CA THR A 538 32.65 12.17 3.20
C THR A 538 33.09 10.72 3.03
N ASP A 539 32.15 9.84 2.69
CA ASP A 539 32.37 8.38 2.65
C ASP A 539 32.62 7.84 1.23
N GLY A 540 32.61 8.72 0.22
CA GLY A 540 32.80 8.35 -1.18
C GLY A 540 34.25 8.33 -1.63
N SER A 541 34.52 7.57 -2.68
CA SER A 541 35.81 7.53 -3.36
C SER A 541 35.63 7.39 -4.86
N VAL A 542 36.49 8.04 -5.63
CA VAL A 542 36.61 7.84 -7.07
C VAL A 542 37.75 6.85 -7.30
N GLN A 543 37.45 5.74 -7.97
CA GLN A 543 38.42 4.70 -8.28
C GLN A 543 38.40 4.35 -9.75
N GLY A 544 39.57 4.11 -10.32
CA GLY A 544 39.75 3.75 -11.73
C GLY A 544 40.54 4.81 -12.49
N GLY A 545 40.51 4.71 -13.82
CA GLY A 545 41.17 5.62 -14.74
C GLY A 545 40.63 5.40 -16.15
N PHE A 546 40.95 6.27 -17.10
CA PHE A 546 40.37 6.28 -18.44
C PHE A 546 40.42 4.93 -19.18
N ALA A 547 41.41 4.08 -18.87
CA ALA A 547 41.57 2.76 -19.47
C ALA A 547 40.64 1.65 -18.92
N LYS A 548 40.15 1.77 -17.67
CA LYS A 548 39.32 0.73 -17.01
C LYS A 548 37.92 1.22 -16.61
N GLY A 549 37.59 2.46 -16.98
CA GLY A 549 36.39 3.17 -16.50
C GLY A 549 36.63 3.85 -15.15
N ILE A 550 35.93 4.96 -14.93
CA ILE A 550 35.91 5.68 -13.66
C ILE A 550 34.69 5.20 -12.88
N SER A 551 34.88 4.81 -11.62
CA SER A 551 33.79 4.38 -10.74
C SER A 551 33.72 5.27 -9.51
N ILE A 552 32.50 5.71 -9.17
CA ILE A 552 32.23 6.36 -7.89
C ILE A 552 31.73 5.29 -6.92
N ARG A 553 32.37 5.18 -5.76
CA ARG A 553 32.10 4.15 -4.76
C ARG A 553 31.79 4.79 -3.42
N LEU A 554 30.78 4.27 -2.75
CA LEU A 554 30.45 4.59 -1.36
C LEU A 554 30.60 3.31 -0.54
N ALA A 555 31.47 3.33 0.46
CA ALA A 555 31.75 2.16 1.29
C ALA A 555 31.11 2.30 2.67
N GLN A 556 30.28 1.34 3.07
CA GLN A 556 29.61 1.34 4.38
C GLN A 556 29.51 -0.09 4.93
N SER A 557 29.53 -0.21 6.25
CA SER A 557 29.23 -1.46 6.95
C SER A 557 27.72 -1.68 7.14
N ASP A 558 26.92 -0.61 7.08
CA ASP A 558 25.46 -0.68 7.20
C ASP A 558 24.80 -0.89 5.82
N LEU A 559 24.32 -2.12 5.59
CA LEU A 559 23.62 -2.49 4.36
C LEU A 559 22.29 -1.72 4.20
N ALA A 560 21.56 -1.48 5.28
CA ALA A 560 20.27 -0.78 5.21
C ALA A 560 20.48 0.67 4.74
N ARG A 561 21.55 1.32 5.22
CA ARG A 561 21.97 2.64 4.77
C ARG A 561 22.27 2.67 3.27
N LEU A 562 23.03 1.69 2.77
CA LEU A 562 23.32 1.59 1.33
C LEU A 562 22.06 1.31 0.49
N GLN A 563 21.12 0.51 0.99
CA GLN A 563 19.83 0.29 0.33
C GLN A 563 19.00 1.57 0.25
N SER A 564 19.01 2.40 1.30
CA SER A 564 18.37 3.72 1.27
C SER A 564 19.03 4.63 0.23
N VAL A 565 20.36 4.70 0.21
CA VAL A 565 21.11 5.47 -0.81
C VAL A 565 20.81 4.96 -2.23
N GLN A 566 20.80 3.64 -2.45
CA GLN A 566 20.47 3.04 -3.75
C GLN A 566 19.05 3.42 -4.22
N ARG A 567 18.06 3.41 -3.32
CA ARG A 567 16.70 3.89 -3.64
C ARG A 567 16.68 5.38 -3.98
N MET A 568 17.39 6.20 -3.20
CA MET A 568 17.45 7.64 -3.42
C MET A 568 18.09 7.98 -4.77
N LEU A 569 19.18 7.30 -5.14
CA LEU A 569 19.82 7.41 -6.45
C LEU A 569 18.86 7.01 -7.58
N LEU A 570 18.15 5.88 -7.44
CA LEU A 570 17.21 5.40 -8.47
C LEU A 570 16.10 6.42 -8.74
N ARG A 571 15.58 7.09 -7.70
CA ARG A 571 14.55 8.14 -7.83
C ARG A 571 15.04 9.37 -8.60
N LEU A 572 16.35 9.62 -8.60
CA LEU A 572 17.01 10.64 -9.43
C LEU A 572 17.39 10.13 -10.83
N GLY A 573 17.01 8.90 -11.18
CA GLY A 573 17.37 8.26 -12.45
C GLY A 573 18.79 7.68 -12.49
N ILE A 574 19.48 7.64 -11.34
CA ILE A 574 20.84 7.11 -11.20
C ILE A 574 20.74 5.68 -10.71
N VAL A 575 21.11 4.76 -11.58
CA VAL A 575 21.07 3.34 -11.29
C VAL A 575 22.39 2.90 -10.67
N SER A 576 22.34 2.04 -9.66
CA SER A 576 23.52 1.65 -8.88
C SER A 576 23.46 0.21 -8.39
N THR A 577 24.61 -0.35 -8.07
CA THR A 577 24.77 -1.76 -7.66
C THR A 577 25.38 -1.83 -6.27
N ILE A 578 24.76 -2.60 -5.37
CA ILE A 578 25.32 -2.94 -4.05
C ILE A 578 26.13 -4.23 -4.18
N TYR A 579 27.42 -4.17 -3.90
CA TYR A 579 28.28 -5.33 -3.75
C TYR A 579 28.44 -5.67 -2.27
N MET A 580 27.89 -6.80 -1.87
CA MET A 580 27.94 -7.24 -0.49
C MET A 580 29.28 -7.90 -0.14
N ASN A 581 29.70 -7.79 1.14
CA ASN A 581 30.84 -8.51 1.71
C ASN A 581 32.16 -8.35 0.94
N ARG A 582 32.37 -7.17 0.32
CA ARG A 582 33.62 -6.83 -0.38
C ARG A 582 34.83 -6.88 0.54
N ARG A 583 34.61 -6.54 1.81
CA ARG A 583 35.54 -6.82 2.90
C ARG A 583 34.83 -7.71 3.91
N ARG A 584 35.40 -8.88 4.20
CA ARG A 584 34.88 -9.80 5.22
C ARG A 584 35.11 -9.25 6.61
N GLU A 585 34.25 -9.66 7.54
CA GLU A 585 34.44 -9.45 8.96
C GLU A 585 35.76 -10.04 9.45
N GLY A 586 36.29 -9.47 10.53
CA GLY A 586 37.49 -9.96 11.17
C GLY A 586 38.20 -8.89 11.97
N THR A 587 39.29 -9.27 12.62
CA THR A 587 40.11 -8.38 13.43
C THR A 587 41.05 -7.59 12.53
N ARG A 588 41.10 -6.26 12.72
CA ARG A 588 42.02 -5.38 12.00
C ARG A 588 42.69 -4.39 12.93
N LEU A 589 43.94 -4.14 12.62
CA LEU A 589 44.73 -3.10 13.27
C LEU A 589 44.31 -1.73 12.69
N LEU A 590 43.56 -0.93 13.46
CA LEU A 590 43.09 0.40 13.10
C LEU A 590 43.67 1.47 14.04
N PRO A 591 43.68 2.76 13.65
CA PRO A 591 44.11 3.84 14.54
C PRO A 591 43.32 3.85 15.85
N ASP A 592 44.01 4.02 16.98
CA ASP A 592 43.40 3.96 18.32
C ASP A 592 42.81 5.29 18.81
N GLY A 593 42.86 6.33 17.96
CA GLY A 593 42.46 7.69 18.30
C GLY A 593 43.45 8.44 19.23
N LYS A 594 44.60 7.84 19.54
CA LYS A 594 45.69 8.41 20.35
C LYS A 594 47.04 8.44 19.60
N GLY A 595 47.01 8.24 18.28
CA GLY A 595 48.21 8.21 17.42
C GLY A 595 48.88 6.84 17.34
N GLY A 596 48.35 5.82 18.02
CA GLY A 596 48.79 4.43 17.93
C GLY A 596 47.89 3.59 17.03
N ARG A 597 48.11 2.27 17.03
CA ARG A 597 47.20 1.31 16.40
C ARG A 597 46.75 0.26 17.40
N LYS A 598 45.49 -0.15 17.31
CA LYS A 598 44.88 -1.19 18.15
C LYS A 598 44.08 -2.15 17.28
N GLU A 599 43.97 -3.40 17.71
CA GLU A 599 43.09 -4.35 17.06
C GLU A 599 41.62 -4.06 17.40
N TYR A 600 40.80 -4.01 16.35
CA TYR A 600 39.35 -3.85 16.44
C TYR A 600 38.68 -4.98 15.66
N SER A 601 37.61 -5.53 16.22
CA SER A 601 36.67 -6.35 15.46
C SER A 601 35.97 -5.44 14.44
N THR A 602 36.06 -5.79 13.16
CA THR A 602 35.44 -5.02 12.07
C THR A 602 34.30 -5.80 11.44
N CYS A 603 33.16 -5.13 11.26
CA CYS A 603 32.01 -5.67 10.54
C CYS A 603 32.33 -5.81 9.03
N PRO A 604 31.54 -6.61 8.28
CA PRO A 604 31.63 -6.66 6.82
C PRO A 604 31.47 -5.27 6.21
N GLN A 605 32.19 -4.99 5.12
CA GLN A 605 32.04 -3.74 4.36
C GLN A 605 31.42 -4.03 2.99
N HIS A 606 30.40 -3.25 2.67
CA HIS A 606 29.64 -3.29 1.43
C HIS A 606 29.91 -2.02 0.62
N TRP A 607 29.81 -2.10 -0.70
CA TRP A 607 30.06 -0.96 -1.59
C TRP A 607 28.84 -0.70 -2.48
N VAL A 608 28.40 0.56 -2.60
CA VAL A 608 27.52 1.00 -3.69
C VAL A 608 28.38 1.55 -4.82
N PHE A 609 28.14 1.06 -6.04
CA PHE A 609 28.81 1.51 -7.24
C PHE A 609 27.83 2.19 -8.20
N ARG A 610 28.29 3.26 -8.84
CA ARG A 610 27.68 3.79 -10.07
C ARG A 610 28.37 3.16 -11.28
N LEU A 611 27.58 2.61 -12.21
CA LEU A 611 28.03 2.28 -13.56
C LEU A 611 27.72 3.46 -14.48
N ASP A 612 28.66 3.81 -15.35
CA ASP A 612 28.41 4.72 -16.46
C ASP A 612 27.45 4.08 -17.48
N GLU A 613 26.57 4.94 -18.00
CA GLU A 613 25.64 4.82 -19.14
C GLU A 613 24.94 3.46 -19.42
N GLY A 614 23.64 3.38 -19.06
CA GLY A 614 22.66 2.71 -19.94
C GLY A 614 21.81 1.56 -19.40
N GLY A 615 22.03 1.03 -18.19
CA GLY A 615 21.24 -0.11 -17.69
C GLY A 615 19.93 0.26 -16.99
N GLN A 616 18.77 -0.13 -17.53
CA GLN A 616 17.45 -0.07 -16.86
C GLN A 616 16.91 -1.45 -16.41
N ALA A 617 17.68 -2.52 -16.63
CA ALA A 617 17.27 -3.92 -16.49
C ALA A 617 18.26 -4.72 -15.64
N PHE A 618 17.73 -5.50 -14.69
CA PHE A 618 18.48 -6.12 -13.58
C PHE A 618 17.90 -7.47 -13.16
N SER A 619 18.73 -8.43 -12.76
CA SER A 619 18.30 -9.83 -12.54
C SER A 619 17.95 -10.15 -11.08
N PRO A 620 16.94 -10.96 -10.72
CA PRO A 620 16.72 -11.44 -9.37
C PRO A 620 17.77 -12.49 -8.94
N PRO A 621 18.16 -12.53 -7.65
CA PRO A 621 19.03 -13.57 -7.13
C PRO A 621 18.27 -14.91 -7.05
N GLY A 622 19.03 -15.97 -6.88
CA GLY A 622 18.64 -17.37 -7.08
C GLY A 622 17.48 -17.97 -6.27
N CYS A 623 16.70 -17.21 -5.48
CA CYS A 623 15.46 -17.69 -4.83
C CYS A 623 14.52 -16.53 -4.45
N LEU A 624 13.25 -16.56 -4.87
CA LEU A 624 12.17 -15.81 -4.20
C LEU A 624 12.00 -16.39 -2.79
N SER A 625 12.08 -15.54 -1.77
CA SER A 625 12.01 -15.97 -0.38
C SER A 625 10.70 -15.48 0.28
N PRO A 626 10.03 -16.30 1.11
CA PRO A 626 8.94 -15.83 1.93
C PRO A 626 9.44 -14.73 2.89
N ALA A 627 8.66 -13.65 3.03
CA ALA A 627 9.05 -12.60 3.96
C ALA A 627 8.93 -13.08 5.42
N PRO A 628 9.92 -12.81 6.29
CA PRO A 628 9.80 -13.11 7.70
C PRO A 628 8.65 -12.30 8.33
N GLN A 629 7.99 -12.88 9.34
CA GLN A 629 6.93 -12.19 10.09
C GLN A 629 7.49 -10.94 10.79
N PRO A 630 6.74 -9.83 10.86
CA PRO A 630 7.17 -8.64 11.58
C PRO A 630 7.14 -8.95 13.09
N GLY A 631 8.29 -9.31 13.65
CA GLY A 631 8.40 -9.68 15.07
C GLY A 631 9.78 -10.16 15.52
N ALA A 632 10.64 -10.61 14.61
CA ALA A 632 12.02 -10.94 14.96
C ALA A 632 12.95 -9.74 14.71
N LEU A 633 12.91 -8.75 15.61
CA LEU A 633 14.07 -7.89 15.84
C LEU A 633 15.15 -8.81 16.44
N SER A 634 16.06 -9.30 15.59
CA SER A 634 17.33 -9.81 16.07
C SER A 634 18.01 -8.68 16.84
N ARG A 635 18.34 -8.96 18.10
CA ARG A 635 19.12 -8.06 18.96
C ARG A 635 20.42 -7.67 18.23
N PRO A 636 20.88 -6.41 18.34
CA PRO A 636 22.16 -6.03 17.78
C PRO A 636 23.29 -6.78 18.52
N CYS A 637 24.17 -7.43 17.77
CA CYS A 637 25.56 -7.61 18.16
C CYS A 637 26.37 -6.46 17.57
#